data_AF-A0A0D9P3Y5-F1
#
_entry.id   AF-A0A0D9P3Y5-F1
#
_cell.length_a   1.000
_cell.length_b   1.000
_cell.length_c   1.000
_cell.angle_alpha   90.00
_cell.angle_beta   90.00
_cell.angle_gamma   90.00
#
_symmetry.space_group_name_H-M   'P 1'
#
loop_
_entity.id
_entity.type
_entity.pdbx_description
1 polymer ?
#
loop_
_entity_poly.entity_id
_entity_poly.type
_entity_poly.pdbx_seq_one_letter_code
_entity_poly.pdbx_strand_id
1 'polypeptide(L)'
;MISDQESAAAMVPAAENNSARPSAVVETPEGNNPGVDGYDVGLMDDLLSALSSIKAPGSFASFGVLPQPPPAGLFVDDVGDITMPLSEVQARQLIAKARQAPYGKGSATIVDTAVRNTWELDSGQFRFQSPHWPGFMRHLCAQVALNLGINAPITAQIYKMLIYEKGAMFKAHTDTEKIPGMFGTLVVCLPSAHQGGEVVLKHCGQRKVFKTSEAPQSFASWYSDVSHEVLPVTSGFRWVLTYNLALNLAGPGPSAGLQQFETGALRRTLKRWLSEPKESRETNCVYHVLDHDYTEANISLKALKTRDLAQVHALKEISGELAVDVFLALLEKEEMGSCEHDPYEDRYDGFRRYNRSYYDDDDGYDDYNDDESGYHHLEKFLRRNILQEDCFEDLEAEEEYEGYMGNSGPTATHWYRVTAAVIVPRDSLLSFFNTYDRNRYCSSYHNFKTQIRYLARACLQPQPPKSFINALVILSKQAWSIRSETIGGFSAKEPLIDGDGIRDVLMAAIQHGKYTLFEEAAGHHEGLLPLDFFVWMRRWLLTGDSDTSERFNVIQSGISSAISSYPYFADQFTAITKLVSMSSDDLTPETAATPDCILDWARGKLRSCMDACASESLGRENGPAMVDLALFFNDPPAFMSQIISPRIGQRHDAAAFFLAFLARLRQQSKNGILAMGNAIQFYQTKARSFITLADFTQMRGDAGGQANPTKITPHNCEQAQKLDRRTAISYEVLADFFSAIIQSSTEADDLVTLFVSKLVVKAQQLPALEFHALWLPFLRRLIPILVSNTIPLDNRYCQQLFSALLHAYVNKYVGHKPAENTSLIRPGVRCQCSDCQWLNRFLAGTERVGRFSVNKKRRMHLHQQLDSGGVDCTHETWRSGSPQTLVVTKTFRHNEKRLLDWKSRLMLAKEQIRKFEPLHLSLLLGPNYLTIVNMEHLSAAPERAQGQSPAVVSGSSRAADQPREPLQAISSTRLRQSPVAGVKRKLPPTEIDIIDLTGE
;
A
#
# COMPACT_ATOMS: atom_id res chain seq x y z
N MET A 1 -69.51 -11.26 -54.69
CA MET A 1 -70.54 -10.93 -55.71
C MET A 1 -70.98 -9.50 -55.46
N ILE A 2 -70.94 -8.63 -56.49
CA ILE A 2 -72.01 -7.71 -56.95
C ILE A 2 -73.18 -7.47 -55.95
N SER A 3 -73.65 -6.26 -55.61
CA SER A 3 -73.25 -4.87 -55.99
C SER A 3 -73.90 -3.80 -55.07
N ASP A 4 -73.67 -2.53 -55.40
CA ASP A 4 -74.16 -1.27 -54.80
C ASP A 4 -75.66 -0.95 -55.06
N GLN A 5 -76.24 0.03 -54.33
CA GLN A 5 -76.65 1.35 -54.91
C GLN A 5 -77.25 2.37 -53.90
N GLU A 6 -77.50 3.60 -54.37
CA GLU A 6 -77.77 4.86 -53.63
C GLU A 6 -79.23 5.37 -53.72
N SER A 7 -79.60 6.44 -52.98
CA SER A 7 -80.30 7.66 -53.52
C SER A 7 -80.50 8.77 -52.47
N ALA A 8 -80.87 10.01 -52.87
CA ALA A 8 -80.94 11.21 -51.99
C ALA A 8 -81.87 12.36 -52.50
N ALA A 9 -82.25 13.32 -51.61
CA ALA A 9 -82.76 14.71 -51.86
C ALA A 9 -83.20 15.41 -50.52
N ALA A 10 -83.43 16.73 -50.35
CA ALA A 10 -82.84 17.99 -50.87
C ALA A 10 -83.43 19.25 -50.14
N MET A 11 -82.82 20.45 -50.32
CA MET A 11 -83.37 21.85 -50.19
C MET A 11 -83.37 22.68 -48.84
N VAL A 12 -82.55 23.77 -48.81
CA VAL A 12 -82.90 25.25 -48.73
C VAL A 12 -83.59 25.85 -47.47
N PRO A 13 -83.28 27.11 -46.98
CA PRO A 13 -82.03 27.93 -46.99
C PRO A 13 -81.75 28.82 -45.72
N ALA A 14 -80.66 29.62 -45.73
CA ALA A 14 -80.48 30.98 -45.13
C ALA A 14 -80.70 31.20 -43.60
N ALA A 15 -80.04 32.12 -42.89
CA ALA A 15 -78.98 33.14 -43.10
C ALA A 15 -78.58 33.65 -41.67
N GLU A 16 -77.56 34.45 -41.35
CA GLU A 16 -76.41 35.15 -41.99
C GLU A 16 -75.46 35.55 -40.80
N ASN A 17 -74.20 36.02 -40.87
CA ASN A 17 -73.11 36.18 -41.85
C ASN A 17 -71.80 36.36 -40.99
N ASN A 18 -70.56 36.68 -41.38
CA ASN A 18 -69.72 36.91 -42.59
C ASN A 18 -68.24 36.75 -42.09
N SER A 19 -67.13 36.71 -42.85
CA SER A 19 -66.88 36.75 -44.30
C SER A 19 -65.52 36.08 -44.62
N ALA A 20 -65.46 35.31 -45.73
CA ALA A 20 -64.33 35.14 -46.68
C ALA A 20 -62.90 34.71 -46.19
N ARG A 21 -62.07 33.99 -46.97
CA ARG A 21 -62.29 33.11 -48.15
C ARG A 21 -61.08 32.11 -48.26
N PRO A 22 -61.16 31.02 -49.06
CA PRO A 22 -60.31 29.83 -48.91
C PRO A 22 -59.32 29.57 -50.08
N SER A 23 -58.65 28.41 -50.03
CA SER A 23 -57.70 27.77 -50.99
C SER A 23 -56.25 27.76 -50.45
N ALA A 24 -55.43 26.71 -50.57
CA ALA A 24 -55.64 25.32 -51.05
C ALA A 24 -54.45 24.41 -50.61
N VAL A 25 -54.40 23.19 -51.17
CA VAL A 25 -53.17 22.37 -51.40
C VAL A 25 -52.52 21.66 -50.20
N VAL A 26 -52.06 20.42 -50.49
CA VAL A 26 -51.03 19.72 -49.70
C VAL A 26 -49.68 20.11 -50.26
N GLU A 27 -49.01 21.05 -49.60
CA GLU A 27 -47.60 21.38 -49.87
C GLU A 27 -46.82 21.39 -48.55
N THR A 28 -45.56 21.01 -48.65
CA THR A 28 -44.61 20.97 -47.54
C THR A 28 -44.27 22.37 -47.05
N PRO A 29 -44.06 22.57 -45.73
CA PRO A 29 -43.08 23.55 -45.29
C PRO A 29 -41.69 23.02 -45.70
N GLU A 30 -41.25 23.35 -46.91
CA GLU A 30 -39.83 23.29 -47.25
C GLU A 30 -39.03 24.19 -46.28
N GLY A 31 -37.77 23.85 -46.03
CA GLY A 31 -36.83 24.81 -45.46
C GLY A 31 -36.54 24.75 -43.96
N ASN A 32 -37.15 23.85 -43.17
CA ASN A 32 -36.47 23.40 -41.95
C ASN A 32 -35.42 22.34 -42.32
N ASN A 33 -34.25 22.87 -42.66
CA ASN A 33 -33.05 22.19 -43.09
C ASN A 33 -32.70 20.99 -42.17
N PRO A 34 -32.39 19.80 -42.70
CA PRO A 34 -31.65 18.79 -41.93
C PRO A 34 -30.27 19.31 -41.51
N GLY A 35 -29.72 20.27 -42.28
CA GLY A 35 -28.51 21.01 -41.95
C GLY A 35 -28.74 22.14 -40.94
N VAL A 36 -29.01 21.76 -39.69
CA VAL A 36 -28.60 22.53 -38.50
C VAL A 36 -27.95 21.54 -37.52
N ASP A 37 -26.76 21.06 -37.87
CA ASP A 37 -25.85 20.40 -36.92
C ASP A 37 -25.26 21.47 -35.98
N GLY A 38 -26.12 22.06 -35.14
CA GLY A 38 -25.78 23.02 -34.10
C GLY A 38 -26.11 22.47 -32.71
N TYR A 39 -25.68 23.21 -31.67
CA TYR A 39 -26.21 23.02 -30.32
C TYR A 39 -27.58 23.70 -30.21
N ASP A 40 -28.47 23.18 -29.37
CA ASP A 40 -29.79 23.78 -29.10
C ASP A 40 -29.63 25.07 -28.26
N VAL A 41 -28.66 25.08 -27.32
CA VAL A 41 -28.21 26.25 -26.55
C VAL A 41 -26.69 26.39 -26.61
N GLY A 42 -25.97 25.30 -26.30
CA GLY A 42 -24.50 25.30 -26.23
C GLY A 42 -23.96 23.96 -25.73
N LEU A 43 -22.66 23.69 -25.90
CA LEU A 43 -22.06 22.40 -25.56
C LEU A 43 -22.36 21.96 -24.12
N MET A 44 -22.23 22.87 -23.15
CA MET A 44 -22.43 22.54 -21.73
C MET A 44 -23.91 22.33 -21.39
N ASP A 45 -24.79 23.27 -21.76
CA ASP A 45 -26.23 23.19 -21.49
C ASP A 45 -26.88 21.96 -22.13
N ASP A 46 -26.59 21.70 -23.41
CA ASP A 46 -27.10 20.54 -24.15
C ASP A 46 -26.66 19.23 -23.48
N LEU A 47 -25.41 19.16 -23.02
CA LEU A 47 -24.80 17.97 -22.41
C LEU A 47 -25.31 17.74 -20.98
N LEU A 48 -25.41 18.80 -20.17
CA LEU A 48 -26.01 18.76 -18.83
C LEU A 48 -27.48 18.37 -18.91
N SER A 49 -28.24 18.93 -19.85
CA SER A 49 -29.64 18.58 -20.10
C SER A 49 -29.80 17.11 -20.52
N ALA A 50 -28.97 16.65 -21.46
CA ALA A 50 -28.96 15.26 -21.91
C ALA A 50 -28.63 14.27 -20.78
N LEU A 51 -27.59 14.52 -19.98
CA LEU A 51 -27.23 13.71 -18.81
C LEU A 51 -28.29 13.79 -17.71
N SER A 52 -28.90 14.97 -17.51
CA SER A 52 -29.93 15.17 -16.49
C SER A 52 -31.23 14.43 -16.80
N SER A 53 -31.54 14.22 -18.08
CA SER A 53 -32.73 13.47 -18.54
C SER A 53 -32.70 11.98 -18.17
N ILE A 54 -31.52 11.42 -17.89
CA ILE A 54 -31.34 10.00 -17.56
C ILE A 54 -31.96 9.68 -16.21
N LYS A 55 -32.92 8.74 -16.21
CA LYS A 55 -33.65 8.27 -15.02
C LYS A 55 -33.13 6.90 -14.62
N ALA A 56 -32.81 6.73 -13.34
CA ALA A 56 -32.43 5.46 -12.74
C ALA A 56 -33.55 4.87 -11.85
N PRO A 57 -33.58 3.53 -11.66
CA PRO A 57 -34.41 2.91 -10.63
C PRO A 57 -33.85 3.19 -9.22
N GLY A 58 -34.73 3.13 -8.21
CA GLY A 58 -34.35 3.33 -6.80
C GLY A 58 -34.67 4.72 -6.26
N SER A 59 -34.14 5.04 -5.08
CA SER A 59 -34.33 6.34 -4.43
C SER A 59 -33.34 6.52 -3.27
N PHE A 60 -32.89 7.75 -3.03
CA PHE A 60 -31.86 8.09 -2.01
C PHE A 60 -32.16 7.58 -0.59
N ALA A 61 -33.44 7.43 -0.25
CA ALA A 61 -33.89 6.85 1.00
C ALA A 61 -35.20 6.04 0.84
N SER A 62 -35.33 4.97 1.62
CA SER A 62 -36.46 4.04 1.64
C SER A 62 -36.99 3.82 3.07
N PHE A 63 -38.29 3.48 3.17
CA PHE A 63 -38.98 3.11 4.40
C PHE A 63 -40.00 2.01 4.10
N GLY A 64 -40.20 1.10 5.05
CA GLY A 64 -41.19 0.02 4.92
C GLY A 64 -41.66 -0.51 6.27
N VAL A 65 -42.94 -0.88 6.34
CA VAL A 65 -43.52 -1.60 7.49
C VAL A 65 -43.11 -3.06 7.41
N LEU A 66 -42.66 -3.64 8.53
CA LEU A 66 -42.33 -5.06 8.60
C LEU A 66 -43.61 -5.86 8.93
N PRO A 67 -44.08 -6.77 8.05
CA PRO A 67 -45.40 -7.42 8.21
C PRO A 67 -45.44 -8.44 9.36
N GLN A 68 -44.29 -8.85 9.88
CA GLN A 68 -44.13 -9.67 11.07
C GLN A 68 -43.06 -9.01 11.97
N PRO A 69 -43.11 -9.21 13.30
CA PRO A 69 -42.03 -8.76 14.18
C PRO A 69 -40.72 -9.47 13.82
N PRO A 70 -39.55 -8.82 14.01
CA PRO A 70 -38.25 -9.47 13.83
C PRO A 70 -38.09 -10.71 14.73
N PRO A 71 -37.22 -11.68 14.37
CA PRO A 71 -37.07 -12.92 15.13
C PRO A 71 -36.70 -12.68 16.60
N ALA A 72 -37.41 -13.33 17.51
CA ALA A 72 -37.19 -13.23 18.95
C ALA A 72 -35.82 -13.75 19.41
N GLY A 73 -35.49 -13.59 20.70
CA GLY A 73 -34.21 -14.02 21.27
C GLY A 73 -33.09 -13.00 21.11
N LEU A 74 -33.41 -11.71 21.16
CA LEU A 74 -32.42 -10.65 21.41
C LEU A 74 -32.07 -10.67 22.90
N PHE A 75 -30.82 -10.99 23.21
CA PHE A 75 -30.28 -11.06 24.56
C PHE A 75 -29.30 -9.91 24.79
N VAL A 76 -29.37 -9.29 25.97
CA VAL A 76 -28.45 -8.22 26.40
C VAL A 76 -27.77 -8.66 27.70
N ASP A 77 -26.45 -8.54 27.76
CA ASP A 77 -25.69 -8.96 28.94
C ASP A 77 -26.12 -8.18 30.20
N ASP A 78 -26.15 -8.86 31.34
CA ASP A 78 -26.74 -8.45 32.62
C ASP A 78 -28.26 -8.12 32.64
N VAL A 79 -28.98 -8.15 31.49
CA VAL A 79 -30.44 -7.93 31.44
C VAL A 79 -31.21 -9.20 31.10
N GLY A 80 -30.66 -10.06 30.25
CA GLY A 80 -31.29 -11.29 29.76
C GLY A 80 -31.99 -11.10 28.41
N ASP A 81 -32.98 -11.95 28.14
CA ASP A 81 -33.78 -11.91 26.91
C ASP A 81 -34.80 -10.77 26.91
N ILE A 82 -34.79 -9.98 25.84
CA ILE A 82 -35.63 -8.80 25.68
C ILE A 82 -36.90 -9.17 24.92
N THR A 83 -38.05 -8.78 25.49
CA THR A 83 -39.37 -9.02 24.90
C THR A 83 -39.65 -8.06 23.74
N MET A 84 -40.42 -8.54 22.76
CA MET A 84 -40.96 -7.74 21.67
C MET A 84 -42.50 -7.88 21.72
N PRO A 85 -43.28 -6.83 22.02
CA PRO A 85 -42.84 -5.45 22.25
C PRO A 85 -42.08 -5.20 23.55
N LEU A 86 -41.20 -4.19 23.53
CA LEU A 86 -40.42 -3.73 24.67
C LEU A 86 -41.34 -3.14 25.75
N SER A 87 -41.20 -3.63 26.99
CA SER A 87 -41.85 -3.06 28.17
C SER A 87 -41.04 -1.89 28.74
N GLU A 88 -41.69 -0.93 29.44
CA GLU A 88 -40.95 0.16 30.11
C GLU A 88 -39.92 -0.38 31.12
N VAL A 89 -40.24 -1.47 31.85
CA VAL A 89 -39.30 -2.10 32.79
C VAL A 89 -38.01 -2.52 32.07
N GLN A 90 -38.12 -3.19 30.92
CA GLN A 90 -36.95 -3.57 30.13
C GLN A 90 -36.29 -2.35 29.47
N ALA A 91 -37.04 -1.35 28.99
CA ALA A 91 -36.47 -0.11 28.46
C ALA A 91 -35.58 0.60 29.50
N ARG A 92 -36.04 0.70 30.76
CA ARG A 92 -35.26 1.27 31.88
C ARG A 92 -34.04 0.41 32.23
N GLN A 93 -34.15 -0.92 32.20
CA GLN A 93 -33.00 -1.83 32.40
C GLN A 93 -31.94 -1.69 31.30
N LEU A 94 -32.37 -1.55 30.03
CA LEU A 94 -31.46 -1.32 28.90
C LEU A 94 -30.79 0.05 28.98
N ILE A 95 -31.53 1.11 29.33
CA ILE A 95 -30.99 2.45 29.57
C ILE A 95 -29.92 2.42 30.68
N ALA A 96 -30.15 1.67 31.77
CA ALA A 96 -29.17 1.48 32.85
C ALA A 96 -27.91 0.68 32.46
N LYS A 97 -27.86 0.12 31.24
CA LYS A 97 -26.69 -0.57 30.64
C LYS A 97 -26.15 0.14 29.39
N ALA A 98 -26.83 1.19 28.93
CA ALA A 98 -26.41 2.06 27.84
C ALA A 98 -25.45 3.15 28.32
N ARG A 99 -24.74 3.76 27.38
CA ARG A 99 -24.16 5.10 27.57
C ARG A 99 -25.06 6.15 26.93
N GLN A 100 -24.97 7.39 27.39
CA GLN A 100 -25.49 8.50 26.60
C GLN A 100 -24.66 8.63 25.32
N ALA A 101 -25.34 8.82 24.21
CA ALA A 101 -24.79 8.56 22.89
C ALA A 101 -23.99 9.78 22.37
N PRO A 102 -22.67 9.68 22.16
CA PRO A 102 -21.83 10.82 21.81
C PRO A 102 -22.07 11.31 20.38
N TYR A 103 -21.68 12.55 20.12
CA TYR A 103 -21.53 13.15 18.81
C TYR A 103 -20.05 13.47 18.58
N GLY A 104 -19.61 13.49 17.32
CA GLY A 104 -18.22 13.77 16.96
C GLY A 104 -18.09 15.20 16.43
N LYS A 105 -17.21 16.01 17.01
CA LYS A 105 -16.70 17.22 16.36
C LYS A 105 -15.20 17.03 16.11
N GLY A 106 -14.85 16.73 14.86
CA GLY A 106 -13.52 16.26 14.49
C GLY A 106 -13.12 15.00 15.26
N SER A 107 -11.88 14.96 15.76
CA SER A 107 -11.31 13.83 16.51
C SER A 107 -11.84 13.67 17.94
N ALA A 108 -12.69 14.56 18.43
CA ALA A 108 -13.24 14.54 19.78
C ALA A 108 -14.64 13.93 19.85
N THR A 109 -14.82 12.91 20.69
CA THR A 109 -16.14 12.39 21.08
C THR A 109 -16.70 13.18 22.25
N ILE A 110 -17.73 13.99 21.98
CA ILE A 110 -18.34 14.91 22.94
C ILE A 110 -19.79 14.50 23.17
N VAL A 111 -20.27 14.60 24.42
CA VAL A 111 -21.68 14.39 24.76
C VAL A 111 -22.34 15.76 24.90
N ASP A 112 -23.02 16.21 23.85
CA ASP A 112 -23.89 17.39 23.89
C ASP A 112 -25.36 16.99 23.70
N THR A 113 -26.12 17.11 24.79
CA THR A 113 -27.55 16.80 24.85
C THR A 113 -28.43 17.77 24.03
N ALA A 114 -27.91 18.95 23.66
CA ALA A 114 -28.59 19.89 22.76
C ALA A 114 -28.41 19.53 21.27
N VAL A 115 -27.56 18.55 20.94
CA VAL A 115 -27.36 17.99 19.58
C VAL A 115 -27.90 16.57 19.48
N ARG A 116 -27.55 15.70 20.44
CA ARG A 116 -27.93 14.30 20.48
C ARG A 116 -28.30 13.88 21.90
N ASN A 117 -29.60 13.70 22.16
CA ASN A 117 -30.09 13.14 23.41
C ASN A 117 -30.64 11.75 23.14
N THR A 118 -29.85 10.70 23.33
CA THR A 118 -30.21 9.30 23.03
C THR A 118 -29.35 8.36 23.86
N TRP A 119 -29.85 7.16 24.16
CA TRP A 119 -29.08 6.08 24.80
C TRP A 119 -28.59 5.08 23.74
N GLU A 120 -27.33 4.65 23.81
CA GLU A 120 -26.77 3.62 22.92
C GLU A 120 -26.07 2.48 23.64
N LEU A 121 -26.24 1.26 23.10
CA LEU A 121 -25.43 0.08 23.41
C LEU A 121 -24.62 -0.34 22.18
N ASP A 122 -23.35 -0.64 22.37
CA ASP A 122 -22.46 -1.16 21.32
C ASP A 122 -22.85 -2.60 20.93
N SER A 123 -22.57 -2.99 19.69
CA SER A 123 -22.85 -4.34 19.16
C SER A 123 -22.18 -5.50 19.91
N GLY A 124 -21.21 -5.22 20.79
CA GLY A 124 -20.61 -6.21 21.70
C GLY A 124 -21.40 -6.47 22.99
N GLN A 125 -22.43 -5.68 23.31
CA GLN A 125 -23.23 -5.79 24.55
C GLN A 125 -24.50 -6.63 24.38
N PHE A 126 -24.83 -7.03 23.15
CA PHE A 126 -26.06 -7.74 22.83
C PHE A 126 -25.86 -8.76 21.70
N ARG A 127 -26.70 -9.79 21.67
CA ARG A 127 -26.62 -10.89 20.68
C ARG A 127 -27.99 -11.44 20.31
N PHE A 128 -28.12 -11.89 19.07
CA PHE A 128 -29.31 -12.58 18.57
C PHE A 128 -29.10 -14.09 18.71
N GLN A 129 -29.88 -14.74 19.59
CA GLN A 129 -29.83 -16.18 19.83
C GLN A 129 -30.59 -16.99 18.77
N SER A 130 -31.56 -16.39 18.07
CA SER A 130 -32.40 -17.10 17.11
C SER A 130 -31.68 -17.41 15.79
N PRO A 131 -31.68 -18.67 15.32
CA PRO A 131 -31.07 -19.06 14.05
C PRO A 131 -31.79 -18.47 12.81
N HIS A 132 -32.96 -17.86 13.00
CA HIS A 132 -33.71 -17.20 11.92
C HIS A 132 -33.20 -15.78 11.61
N TRP A 133 -32.45 -15.13 12.52
CA TRP A 133 -31.99 -13.74 12.34
C TRP A 133 -31.16 -13.52 11.05
N PRO A 134 -30.20 -14.40 10.69
CA PRO A 134 -29.45 -14.25 9.42
C PRO A 134 -30.33 -14.42 8.17
N GLY A 135 -31.43 -15.17 8.27
CA GLY A 135 -32.41 -15.32 7.18
C GLY A 135 -33.25 -14.05 7.01
N PHE A 136 -33.75 -13.50 8.11
CA PHE A 136 -34.47 -12.23 8.15
C PHE A 136 -33.63 -11.08 7.55
N MET A 137 -32.39 -10.91 8.03
CA MET A 137 -31.50 -9.85 7.52
C MET A 137 -31.19 -10.02 6.03
N ARG A 138 -31.02 -11.25 5.52
CA ARG A 138 -30.78 -11.49 4.09
C ARG A 138 -31.96 -11.06 3.22
N HIS A 139 -33.19 -11.35 3.64
CA HIS A 139 -34.39 -10.90 2.93
C HIS A 139 -34.53 -9.37 2.97
N LEU A 140 -34.31 -8.77 4.14
CA LEU A 140 -34.35 -7.32 4.30
C LEU A 140 -33.28 -6.60 3.47
N CYS A 141 -32.05 -7.12 3.41
CA CYS A 141 -31.00 -6.61 2.53
C CYS A 141 -31.41 -6.63 1.05
N ALA A 142 -32.07 -7.70 0.59
CA ALA A 142 -32.54 -7.77 -0.81
C ALA A 142 -33.63 -6.73 -1.11
N GLN A 143 -34.55 -6.50 -0.16
CA GLN A 143 -35.57 -5.45 -0.28
C GLN A 143 -34.95 -4.04 -0.24
N VAL A 144 -33.98 -3.81 0.65
CA VAL A 144 -33.26 -2.52 0.76
C VAL A 144 -32.45 -2.24 -0.51
N ALA A 145 -31.74 -3.23 -1.05
CA ALA A 145 -31.00 -3.09 -2.31
C ALA A 145 -31.94 -2.69 -3.46
N LEU A 146 -33.06 -3.40 -3.65
CA LEU A 146 -34.07 -3.08 -4.65
C LEU A 146 -34.63 -1.65 -4.47
N ASN A 147 -35.01 -1.28 -3.25
CA ASN A 147 -35.62 0.01 -2.96
C ASN A 147 -34.65 1.21 -3.13
N LEU A 148 -33.36 1.00 -2.85
CA LEU A 148 -32.34 2.03 -3.05
C LEU A 148 -31.88 2.09 -4.51
N GLY A 149 -32.05 1.04 -5.31
CA GLY A 149 -31.62 0.98 -6.72
C GLY A 149 -30.28 0.26 -6.95
N ILE A 150 -29.88 -0.60 -6.02
CA ILE A 150 -28.59 -1.28 -6.00
C ILE A 150 -28.72 -2.67 -6.61
N ASN A 151 -28.16 -2.85 -7.81
CA ASN A 151 -28.20 -4.13 -8.55
C ASN A 151 -27.17 -5.18 -8.06
N ALA A 152 -26.53 -4.97 -6.91
CA ALA A 152 -25.48 -5.82 -6.36
C ALA A 152 -25.86 -6.40 -4.97
N PRO A 153 -25.34 -7.58 -4.57
CA PRO A 153 -25.58 -8.13 -3.23
C PRO A 153 -25.00 -7.24 -2.12
N ILE A 154 -25.86 -6.71 -1.25
CA ILE A 154 -25.46 -5.90 -0.10
C ILE A 154 -25.40 -6.72 1.19
N THR A 155 -24.55 -6.28 2.11
CA THR A 155 -24.42 -6.82 3.47
C THR A 155 -24.81 -5.77 4.51
N ALA A 156 -25.30 -6.20 5.67
CA ALA A 156 -25.68 -5.32 6.77
C ALA A 156 -24.94 -5.74 8.05
N GLN A 157 -23.93 -4.97 8.46
CA GLN A 157 -23.17 -5.21 9.69
C GLN A 157 -23.80 -4.44 10.85
N ILE A 158 -24.12 -5.13 11.95
CA ILE A 158 -24.68 -4.49 13.14
C ILE A 158 -23.67 -3.50 13.75
N TYR A 159 -24.08 -2.24 13.87
CA TYR A 159 -23.25 -1.19 14.47
C TYR A 159 -23.62 -0.98 15.93
N LYS A 160 -24.89 -0.64 16.23
CA LYS A 160 -25.36 -0.35 17.60
C LYS A 160 -26.87 -0.45 17.76
N MET A 161 -27.32 -0.50 19.01
CA MET A 161 -28.73 -0.42 19.39
C MET A 161 -29.00 0.94 20.06
N LEU A 162 -30.08 1.62 19.69
CA LEU A 162 -30.45 2.94 20.21
C LEU A 162 -31.83 2.92 20.88
N ILE A 163 -31.94 3.64 22.00
CA ILE A 163 -33.19 3.86 22.73
C ILE A 163 -33.40 5.37 22.89
N TYR A 164 -34.52 5.83 22.37
CA TYR A 164 -34.99 7.21 22.45
C TYR A 164 -36.19 7.25 23.41
N GLU A 165 -36.02 7.81 24.60
CA GLU A 165 -37.13 8.07 25.53
C GLU A 165 -37.77 9.46 25.28
N LYS A 166 -38.75 9.86 26.08
CA LYS A 166 -39.39 11.18 25.95
C LYS A 166 -38.38 12.33 26.00
N GLY A 167 -38.35 13.18 24.97
CA GLY A 167 -37.40 14.26 24.78
C GLY A 167 -36.08 13.86 24.11
N ALA A 168 -35.92 12.60 23.71
CA ALA A 168 -34.79 12.15 22.92
C ALA A 168 -34.92 12.58 21.44
N MET A 169 -33.85 13.13 20.88
CA MET A 169 -33.77 13.64 19.51
C MET A 169 -32.33 13.58 18.99
N PHE A 170 -32.15 13.77 17.68
CA PHE A 170 -30.83 13.95 17.06
C PHE A 170 -30.96 14.94 15.89
N LYS A 171 -30.15 16.01 15.89
CA LYS A 171 -30.15 17.04 14.83
C LYS A 171 -29.69 16.48 13.46
N ALA A 172 -29.87 17.30 12.42
CA ALA A 172 -29.42 17.02 11.06
C ALA A 172 -27.90 16.74 11.01
N HIS A 173 -27.53 15.67 10.31
CA HIS A 173 -26.14 15.26 10.05
C HIS A 173 -26.11 14.22 8.91
N THR A 174 -24.97 14.04 8.27
CA THR A 174 -24.68 12.91 7.36
C THR A 174 -24.05 11.74 8.12
N ASP A 175 -24.01 10.56 7.51
CA ASP A 175 -23.53 9.33 8.14
C ASP A 175 -22.12 9.00 7.64
N THR A 176 -21.10 9.07 8.49
CA THR A 176 -19.71 8.75 8.10
C THR A 176 -19.53 7.29 7.68
N GLU A 177 -18.65 7.00 6.71
CA GLU A 177 -18.29 5.61 6.39
C GLU A 177 -17.49 4.97 7.55
N LYS A 178 -17.92 3.79 8.01
CA LYS A 178 -17.39 3.13 9.22
C LYS A 178 -16.74 1.77 8.97
N ILE A 179 -16.96 1.17 7.79
CA ILE A 179 -16.39 -0.11 7.34
C ILE A 179 -16.08 -0.04 5.84
N PRO A 180 -15.11 -0.83 5.31
CA PRO A 180 -14.79 -0.83 3.87
C PRO A 180 -16.01 -1.17 3.00
N GLY A 181 -16.20 -0.43 1.91
CA GLY A 181 -17.33 -0.60 1.00
C GLY A 181 -18.70 -0.21 1.59
N MET A 182 -18.74 0.50 2.73
CA MET A 182 -19.96 1.08 3.28
C MET A 182 -20.51 2.16 2.35
N PHE A 183 -21.78 2.06 1.98
CA PHE A 183 -22.46 3.05 1.13
C PHE A 183 -23.63 3.75 1.82
N GLY A 184 -24.07 3.26 2.98
CA GLY A 184 -25.23 3.81 3.69
C GLY A 184 -25.61 3.07 4.95
N THR A 185 -26.79 3.40 5.47
CA THR A 185 -27.29 2.96 6.77
C THR A 185 -28.65 2.27 6.63
N LEU A 186 -28.89 1.23 7.44
CA LEU A 186 -30.18 0.58 7.66
C LEU A 186 -30.55 0.65 9.14
N VAL A 187 -31.71 1.25 9.43
CA VAL A 187 -32.30 1.31 10.77
C VAL A 187 -33.53 0.42 10.82
N VAL A 188 -33.49 -0.62 11.66
CA VAL A 188 -34.63 -1.50 11.95
C VAL A 188 -35.31 -1.00 13.22
N CYS A 189 -36.55 -0.54 13.12
CA CYS A 189 -37.36 -0.17 14.28
C CYS A 189 -38.03 -1.42 14.86
N LEU A 190 -37.65 -1.75 16.09
CA LEU A 190 -38.14 -2.91 16.82
C LEU A 190 -39.49 -2.61 17.49
N PRO A 191 -40.32 -3.63 17.77
CA PRO A 191 -41.59 -3.46 18.45
C PRO A 191 -41.49 -2.71 19.79
N SER A 192 -41.96 -1.47 19.83
CA SER A 192 -42.04 -0.64 21.04
C SER A 192 -42.99 0.54 20.85
N ALA A 193 -43.87 0.78 21.83
CA ALA A 193 -44.85 1.85 21.77
C ALA A 193 -44.19 3.23 21.95
N HIS A 194 -44.39 4.12 20.98
CA HIS A 194 -43.85 5.49 21.00
C HIS A 194 -44.70 6.47 20.17
N GLN A 195 -44.49 7.77 20.42
CA GLN A 195 -45.02 8.89 19.62
C GLN A 195 -43.90 9.91 19.38
N GLY A 196 -43.95 10.65 18.27
CA GLY A 196 -42.80 11.40 17.78
C GLY A 196 -41.69 10.47 17.27
N GLY A 197 -40.46 10.98 17.17
CA GLY A 197 -39.30 10.18 16.73
C GLY A 197 -39.21 9.98 15.21
N GLU A 198 -39.91 10.81 14.43
CA GLU A 198 -39.87 10.78 12.96
C GLU A 198 -38.46 11.05 12.44
N VAL A 199 -38.04 10.31 11.41
CA VAL A 199 -36.78 10.56 10.71
C VAL A 199 -37.06 11.46 9.50
N VAL A 200 -36.44 12.63 9.45
CA VAL A 200 -36.50 13.51 8.27
C VAL A 200 -35.19 13.34 7.51
N LEU A 201 -35.25 13.26 6.17
CA LEU A 201 -34.09 13.07 5.31
C LEU A 201 -34.10 14.06 4.14
N LYS A 202 -32.92 14.54 3.74
CA LYS A 202 -32.71 15.49 2.64
C LYS A 202 -31.57 15.03 1.73
N HIS A 203 -31.74 15.16 0.41
CA HIS A 203 -30.71 14.87 -0.61
C HIS A 203 -31.08 15.59 -1.92
N CYS A 204 -30.13 16.27 -2.58
CA CYS A 204 -30.35 17.05 -3.82
C CYS A 204 -31.66 17.87 -3.83
N GLY A 205 -31.88 18.70 -2.80
CA GLY A 205 -33.10 19.51 -2.63
C GLY A 205 -34.39 18.74 -2.29
N GLN A 206 -34.42 17.41 -2.43
CA GLN A 206 -35.59 16.58 -2.08
C GLN A 206 -35.66 16.33 -0.57
N ARG A 207 -36.88 16.24 -0.02
CA ARG A 207 -37.12 15.96 1.41
C ARG A 207 -38.11 14.81 1.62
N LYS A 208 -37.78 13.87 2.52
CA LYS A 208 -38.66 12.78 2.97
C LYS A 208 -38.84 12.82 4.50
N VAL A 209 -39.93 12.20 4.98
CA VAL A 209 -40.21 12.01 6.41
C VAL A 209 -40.72 10.59 6.64
N PHE A 210 -40.08 9.85 7.54
CA PHE A 210 -40.40 8.47 7.89
C PHE A 210 -40.91 8.39 9.33
N LYS A 211 -42.15 7.95 9.50
CA LYS A 211 -42.83 7.91 10.80
C LYS A 211 -42.78 6.50 11.39
N THR A 212 -41.82 6.22 12.26
CA THR A 212 -41.73 4.92 12.94
C THR A 212 -42.86 4.68 13.95
N SER A 213 -43.54 5.74 14.39
CA SER A 213 -44.66 5.72 15.34
C SER A 213 -45.99 5.24 14.75
N GLU A 214 -46.16 5.27 13.43
CA GLU A 214 -47.38 4.80 12.73
C GLU A 214 -47.36 3.29 12.41
N ALA A 215 -46.29 2.58 12.79
CA ALA A 215 -46.12 1.15 12.53
C ALA A 215 -45.62 0.41 13.80
N PRO A 216 -46.14 -0.80 14.12
CA PRO A 216 -45.63 -1.58 15.24
C PRO A 216 -44.14 -1.96 15.09
N GLN A 217 -43.70 -2.22 13.85
CA GLN A 217 -42.29 -2.39 13.49
C GLN A 217 -42.06 -1.93 12.05
N SER A 218 -40.87 -1.43 11.75
CA SER A 218 -40.53 -0.89 10.43
C SER A 218 -39.05 -0.97 10.15
N PHE A 219 -38.64 -0.63 8.92
CA PHE A 219 -37.25 -0.31 8.60
C PHE A 219 -37.18 1.00 7.83
N ALA A 220 -36.02 1.65 7.89
CA ALA A 220 -35.64 2.78 7.08
C ALA A 220 -34.19 2.59 6.60
N SER A 221 -33.86 3.05 5.40
CA SER A 221 -32.49 2.98 4.86
C SER A 221 -32.18 4.14 3.93
N TRP A 222 -30.93 4.59 3.93
CA TRP A 222 -30.45 5.73 3.15
C TRP A 222 -28.95 5.58 2.81
N TYR A 223 -28.48 6.31 1.81
CA TYR A 223 -27.05 6.43 1.50
C TYR A 223 -26.32 7.33 2.53
N SER A 224 -25.01 7.15 2.70
CA SER A 224 -24.19 7.82 3.74
C SER A 224 -24.25 9.36 3.68
N ASP A 225 -24.26 9.89 2.46
CA ASP A 225 -24.39 11.28 2.04
C ASP A 225 -25.76 11.92 2.38
N VAL A 226 -26.79 11.14 2.68
CA VAL A 226 -28.13 11.65 3.00
C VAL A 226 -28.15 12.33 4.38
N SER A 227 -28.27 13.65 4.36
CA SER A 227 -28.50 14.47 5.56
C SER A 227 -29.81 14.07 6.24
N HIS A 228 -29.75 13.66 7.52
CA HIS A 228 -30.90 13.15 8.25
C HIS A 228 -30.94 13.61 9.71
N GLU A 229 -32.16 13.79 10.24
CA GLU A 229 -32.46 14.18 11.62
C GLU A 229 -33.55 13.26 12.21
N VAL A 230 -33.57 13.13 13.55
CA VAL A 230 -34.61 12.41 14.30
C VAL A 230 -35.31 13.40 15.23
N LEU A 231 -36.59 13.66 14.94
CA LEU A 231 -37.42 14.60 15.70
C LEU A 231 -37.67 14.08 17.13
N PRO A 232 -38.01 14.96 18.10
CA PRO A 232 -38.21 14.55 19.49
C PRO A 232 -39.29 13.47 19.69
N VAL A 233 -38.95 12.42 20.43
CA VAL A 233 -39.95 11.46 20.93
C VAL A 233 -40.81 12.15 22.01
N THR A 234 -42.13 12.15 21.84
CA THR A 234 -43.08 12.86 22.72
C THR A 234 -43.67 11.95 23.81
N SER A 235 -43.72 10.64 23.56
CA SER A 235 -44.19 9.62 24.50
C SER A 235 -43.58 8.24 24.18
N GLY A 236 -43.48 7.38 25.21
CA GLY A 236 -42.98 6.01 25.08
C GLY A 236 -41.48 5.92 24.79
N PHE A 237 -41.06 4.83 24.12
CA PHE A 237 -39.66 4.55 23.79
C PHE A 237 -39.54 4.10 22.32
N ARG A 238 -38.84 4.88 21.50
CA ARG A 238 -38.49 4.44 20.13
C ARG A 238 -37.19 3.63 20.20
N TRP A 239 -37.27 2.37 19.79
CA TRP A 239 -36.21 1.38 19.96
C TRP A 239 -35.76 0.86 18.59
N VAL A 240 -34.47 1.03 18.27
CA VAL A 240 -33.96 0.72 16.92
C VAL A 240 -32.61 0.02 16.96
N LEU A 241 -32.33 -0.77 15.91
CA LEU A 241 -31.02 -1.32 15.58
C LEU A 241 -30.46 -0.60 14.35
N THR A 242 -29.22 -0.12 14.44
CA THR A 242 -28.52 0.53 13.33
C THR A 242 -27.48 -0.42 12.73
N TYR A 243 -27.54 -0.60 11.41
CA TYR A 243 -26.64 -1.41 10.62
C TYR A 243 -25.91 -0.53 9.58
N ASN A 244 -24.62 -0.77 9.40
CA ASN A 244 -23.85 -0.25 8.28
C ASN A 244 -24.15 -1.14 7.06
N LEU A 245 -24.55 -0.55 5.93
CA LEU A 245 -24.76 -1.25 4.67
C LEU A 245 -23.50 -1.20 3.82
N ALA A 246 -23.00 -2.34 3.36
CA ALA A 246 -21.78 -2.44 2.55
C ALA A 246 -21.92 -3.36 1.33
N LEU A 247 -21.27 -2.99 0.22
CA LEU A 247 -21.23 -3.77 -1.02
C LEU A 247 -20.36 -5.02 -0.86
N ASN A 248 -20.82 -6.18 -1.37
CA ASN A 248 -19.99 -7.38 -1.44
C ASN A 248 -19.06 -7.35 -2.67
N LEU A 249 -17.96 -6.61 -2.57
CA LEU A 249 -16.97 -6.43 -3.65
C LEU A 249 -16.27 -7.73 -4.13
N ALA A 250 -16.47 -8.86 -3.44
CA ALA A 250 -15.92 -10.17 -3.80
C ALA A 250 -16.88 -11.05 -4.63
N GLY A 251 -18.09 -10.57 -4.94
CA GLY A 251 -19.04 -11.28 -5.80
C GLY A 251 -18.77 -11.07 -7.30
N PRO A 252 -19.24 -11.98 -8.18
CA PRO A 252 -19.33 -11.67 -9.61
C PRO A 252 -20.25 -10.45 -9.80
N GLY A 253 -19.79 -9.45 -10.55
CA GLY A 253 -20.57 -8.24 -10.82
C GLY A 253 -21.88 -8.55 -11.56
N PRO A 254 -22.95 -7.77 -11.35
CA PRO A 254 -24.24 -7.99 -12.00
C PRO A 254 -24.10 -7.88 -13.52
N SER A 255 -24.29 -9.01 -14.21
CA SER A 255 -24.34 -9.06 -15.68
C SER A 255 -25.59 -8.35 -16.19
N ALA A 256 -25.45 -7.60 -17.29
CA ALA A 256 -26.42 -6.65 -17.79
C ALA A 256 -27.90 -7.13 -17.81
N GLY A 257 -28.69 -6.60 -16.88
CA GLY A 257 -30.15 -6.50 -17.02
C GLY A 257 -30.48 -5.18 -17.72
N LEU A 258 -31.09 -5.24 -18.90
CA LEU A 258 -31.17 -4.09 -19.81
C LEU A 258 -32.02 -2.93 -19.26
N GLN A 259 -31.46 -1.73 -19.32
CA GLN A 259 -32.18 -0.52 -19.75
C GLN A 259 -31.40 0.12 -20.88
N GLN A 260 -31.98 0.17 -22.09
CA GLN A 260 -31.52 1.09 -23.12
C GLN A 260 -32.02 2.48 -22.75
N PHE A 261 -31.13 3.33 -22.26
CA PHE A 261 -31.45 4.73 -21.99
C PHE A 261 -31.63 5.48 -23.31
N GLU A 262 -32.46 6.53 -23.33
CA GLU A 262 -32.70 7.37 -24.52
C GLU A 262 -31.49 8.30 -24.80
N THR A 263 -30.35 7.69 -25.14
CA THR A 263 -29.06 8.32 -25.47
C THR A 263 -29.09 9.21 -26.72
N GLY A 264 -30.27 9.50 -27.28
CA GLY A 264 -30.45 10.24 -28.53
C GLY A 264 -29.91 11.67 -28.49
N ALA A 265 -30.18 12.41 -27.40
CA ALA A 265 -29.63 13.76 -27.21
C ALA A 265 -28.12 13.72 -26.97
N LEU A 266 -27.68 12.95 -25.97
CA LEU A 266 -26.28 12.79 -25.58
C LEU A 266 -25.36 12.40 -26.76
N ARG A 267 -25.84 11.49 -27.63
CA ARG A 267 -25.15 11.08 -28.86
C ARG A 267 -25.06 12.20 -29.91
N ARG A 268 -26.04 13.11 -30.02
CA ARG A 268 -25.97 14.26 -30.93
C ARG A 268 -24.94 15.28 -30.44
N THR A 269 -25.06 15.72 -29.19
CA THR A 269 -24.16 16.73 -28.59
C THR A 269 -22.69 16.29 -28.65
N LEU A 270 -22.39 15.03 -28.28
CA LEU A 270 -21.03 14.50 -28.35
C LEU A 270 -20.53 14.29 -29.79
N LYS A 271 -21.41 13.95 -30.76
CA LYS A 271 -21.03 13.92 -32.19
C LYS A 271 -20.68 15.31 -32.72
N ARG A 272 -21.45 16.34 -32.32
CA ARG A 272 -21.22 17.73 -32.70
C ARG A 272 -19.86 18.22 -32.19
N TRP A 273 -19.57 18.04 -30.90
CA TRP A 273 -18.28 18.42 -30.30
C TRP A 273 -17.07 17.74 -30.96
N LEU A 274 -17.19 16.44 -31.31
CA LEU A 274 -16.14 15.72 -32.03
C LEU A 274 -15.97 16.18 -33.49
N SER A 275 -17.01 16.76 -34.11
CA SER A 275 -16.94 17.28 -35.49
C SER A 275 -16.18 18.62 -35.60
N GLU A 276 -16.03 19.32 -34.48
CA GLU A 276 -15.26 20.57 -34.41
C GLU A 276 -13.75 20.29 -34.47
N PRO A 277 -12.98 21.01 -35.32
CA PRO A 277 -11.52 20.94 -35.32
C PRO A 277 -10.94 21.20 -33.94
N LYS A 278 -9.94 20.42 -33.54
CA LYS A 278 -9.37 20.44 -32.17
C LYS A 278 -8.91 21.85 -31.75
N GLU A 279 -8.37 22.62 -32.69
CA GLU A 279 -7.85 23.98 -32.51
C GLU A 279 -8.97 25.01 -32.29
N SER A 280 -10.23 24.65 -32.56
CA SER A 280 -11.42 25.50 -32.45
C SER A 280 -12.44 25.06 -31.40
N ARG A 281 -12.25 23.90 -30.75
CA ARG A 281 -13.09 23.48 -29.63
C ARG A 281 -12.83 24.39 -28.43
N GLU A 282 -13.91 24.87 -27.80
CA GLU A 282 -13.81 25.75 -26.62
C GLU A 282 -13.15 25.04 -25.43
N THR A 283 -13.27 23.70 -25.36
CA THR A 283 -12.58 22.89 -24.35
C THR A 283 -12.10 21.53 -24.88
N ASN A 284 -11.11 20.97 -24.17
CA ASN A 284 -10.46 19.68 -24.39
C ASN A 284 -10.96 18.57 -23.43
N CYS A 285 -11.76 18.90 -22.42
CA CYS A 285 -12.42 17.95 -21.52
C CYS A 285 -13.63 18.60 -20.83
N VAL A 286 -14.62 17.79 -20.45
CA VAL A 286 -15.80 18.25 -19.71
C VAL A 286 -15.99 17.39 -18.46
N TYR A 287 -16.30 18.03 -17.34
CA TYR A 287 -16.56 17.40 -16.04
C TYR A 287 -18.06 17.46 -15.72
N HIS A 288 -18.69 16.31 -15.54
CA HIS A 288 -20.05 16.17 -15.04
C HIS A 288 -20.02 15.74 -13.58
N VAL A 289 -20.46 16.61 -12.66
CA VAL A 289 -20.55 16.28 -11.23
C VAL A 289 -21.64 15.23 -11.00
N LEU A 290 -21.36 14.26 -10.14
CA LEU A 290 -22.24 13.15 -9.78
C LEU A 290 -23.21 13.55 -8.65
N ASP A 291 -24.37 12.90 -8.57
CA ASP A 291 -25.42 13.20 -7.59
C ASP A 291 -25.05 12.78 -6.14
N HIS A 292 -23.99 11.97 -5.95
CA HIS A 292 -23.58 11.43 -4.65
C HIS A 292 -22.06 11.53 -4.45
N ASP A 293 -21.64 11.50 -3.18
CA ASP A 293 -20.22 11.48 -2.80
C ASP A 293 -19.60 10.09 -2.89
N TYR A 294 -18.32 10.03 -3.27
CA TYR A 294 -17.52 8.81 -3.29
C TYR A 294 -16.14 9.07 -2.69
N THR A 295 -15.65 8.14 -1.87
CA THR A 295 -14.28 8.16 -1.35
C THR A 295 -13.30 7.55 -2.35
N GLU A 296 -12.00 7.89 -2.26
CA GLU A 296 -10.88 7.23 -2.99
C GLU A 296 -11.03 5.70 -3.03
N ALA A 297 -11.44 5.11 -1.90
CA ALA A 297 -11.60 3.67 -1.74
C ALA A 297 -12.85 3.09 -2.44
N ASN A 298 -13.86 3.92 -2.76
CA ASN A 298 -15.17 3.49 -3.26
C ASN A 298 -15.52 4.05 -4.67
N ILE A 299 -14.76 4.97 -5.26
CA ILE A 299 -15.04 5.63 -6.56
C ILE A 299 -14.82 4.70 -7.78
N SER A 300 -15.64 3.66 -7.94
CA SER A 300 -15.54 2.72 -9.08
C SER A 300 -16.87 2.53 -9.82
N LEU A 301 -16.80 2.14 -11.10
CA LEU A 301 -17.97 1.77 -11.92
C LEU A 301 -18.91 0.73 -11.27
N LYS A 302 -18.39 -0.11 -10.35
CA LYS A 302 -19.15 -1.15 -9.62
C LYS A 302 -19.82 -0.64 -8.34
N ALA A 303 -19.47 0.56 -7.90
CA ALA A 303 -19.91 1.18 -6.66
C ALA A 303 -20.70 2.48 -6.87
N LEU A 304 -20.74 3.03 -8.09
CA LEU A 304 -21.64 4.12 -8.47
C LEU A 304 -23.09 3.80 -8.09
N LYS A 305 -23.77 4.79 -7.51
CA LYS A 305 -25.11 4.76 -6.96
C LYS A 305 -26.10 5.22 -8.02
N THR A 306 -27.30 4.61 -8.04
CA THR A 306 -28.50 5.02 -8.80
C THR A 306 -28.25 5.74 -10.14
N ARG A 307 -28.37 7.08 -10.17
CA ARG A 307 -28.33 7.94 -11.36
C ARG A 307 -26.93 8.13 -11.92
N ASP A 308 -25.91 8.16 -11.06
CA ASP A 308 -24.51 8.24 -11.45
C ASP A 308 -24.10 7.02 -12.25
N LEU A 309 -24.52 5.84 -11.79
CA LEU A 309 -24.31 4.58 -12.50
C LEU A 309 -24.98 4.60 -13.89
N ALA A 310 -26.22 5.10 -13.98
CA ALA A 310 -26.94 5.20 -15.25
C ALA A 310 -26.29 6.21 -16.22
N GLN A 311 -25.88 7.39 -15.73
CA GLN A 311 -25.22 8.43 -16.51
C GLN A 311 -23.84 7.97 -17.01
N VAL A 312 -23.00 7.43 -16.12
CA VAL A 312 -21.66 6.94 -16.48
C VAL A 312 -21.75 5.69 -17.36
N HIS A 313 -22.73 4.81 -17.18
CA HIS A 313 -22.96 3.69 -18.09
C HIS A 313 -23.38 4.17 -19.50
N ALA A 314 -24.29 5.15 -19.60
CA ALA A 314 -24.67 5.73 -20.88
C ALA A 314 -23.49 6.42 -21.59
N LEU A 315 -22.64 7.14 -20.84
CA LEU A 315 -21.40 7.70 -21.35
C LEU A 315 -20.40 6.62 -21.82
N LYS A 316 -20.26 5.52 -21.07
CA LYS A 316 -19.42 4.38 -21.45
C LYS A 316 -19.95 3.65 -22.69
N GLU A 317 -21.26 3.45 -22.82
CA GLU A 317 -21.89 2.88 -24.02
C GLU A 317 -21.58 3.75 -25.26
N ILE A 318 -21.77 5.07 -25.16
CA ILE A 318 -21.46 6.02 -26.24
C ILE A 318 -19.95 6.09 -26.53
N SER A 319 -19.08 5.88 -25.54
CA SER A 319 -17.61 5.79 -25.77
C SER A 319 -17.20 4.59 -26.65
N GLY A 320 -18.08 3.60 -26.82
CA GLY A 320 -17.91 2.52 -27.79
C GLY A 320 -18.25 2.93 -29.23
N GLU A 321 -19.16 3.90 -29.42
CA GLU A 321 -19.54 4.43 -30.75
C GLU A 321 -18.68 5.63 -31.18
N LEU A 322 -18.29 6.49 -30.23
CA LEU A 322 -17.70 7.80 -30.48
C LEU A 322 -16.25 7.89 -30.01
N ALA A 323 -15.51 8.86 -30.54
CA ALA A 323 -14.10 9.10 -30.22
C ALA A 323 -13.89 9.87 -28.90
N VAL A 324 -14.62 9.51 -27.84
CA VAL A 324 -14.42 10.00 -26.46
C VAL A 324 -14.02 8.86 -25.54
N ASP A 325 -13.23 9.16 -24.52
CA ASP A 325 -13.03 8.33 -23.33
C ASP A 325 -13.71 8.97 -22.12
N VAL A 326 -13.95 8.16 -21.09
CA VAL A 326 -14.68 8.55 -19.87
C VAL A 326 -13.93 8.08 -18.63
N PHE A 327 -13.59 9.00 -17.74
CA PHE A 327 -12.88 8.74 -16.49
C PHE A 327 -13.74 9.13 -15.29
N LEU A 328 -13.37 8.66 -14.10
CA LEU A 328 -13.90 9.14 -12.83
C LEU A 328 -12.81 9.97 -12.15
N ALA A 329 -13.19 11.07 -11.51
CA ALA A 329 -12.29 11.98 -10.82
C ALA A 329 -12.90 12.48 -9.51
N LEU A 330 -12.04 12.81 -8.56
CA LEU A 330 -12.37 13.65 -7.42
C LEU A 330 -11.95 15.08 -7.78
N LEU A 331 -12.85 16.04 -7.58
CA LEU A 331 -12.56 17.46 -7.72
C LEU A 331 -12.47 18.08 -6.32
N GLU A 332 -11.37 18.74 -6.04
CA GLU A 332 -11.09 19.39 -4.76
C GLU A 332 -10.93 20.90 -4.97
N LYS A 333 -11.50 21.68 -4.04
CA LYS A 333 -11.41 23.14 -3.98
C LYS A 333 -10.88 23.51 -2.60
N GLU A 334 -9.78 24.26 -2.58
CA GLU A 334 -9.16 24.80 -1.37
C GLU A 334 -9.51 26.29 -1.24
N GLU A 335 -10.00 26.72 -0.08
CA GLU A 335 -10.16 28.14 0.26
C GLU A 335 -9.43 28.48 1.57
N MET A 336 -8.34 29.24 1.47
CA MET A 336 -7.57 29.74 2.60
C MET A 336 -8.00 31.16 2.98
N GLY A 337 -8.21 31.41 4.27
CA GLY A 337 -8.59 32.74 4.79
C GLY A 337 -7.95 33.07 6.14
N SER A 338 -7.76 34.37 6.39
CA SER A 338 -7.39 34.90 7.71
C SER A 338 -8.58 34.82 8.67
N CYS A 339 -8.35 34.37 9.91
CA CYS A 339 -9.37 34.35 10.96
C CYS A 339 -9.42 35.68 11.77
N GLU A 340 -8.59 36.67 11.45
CA GLU A 340 -8.61 37.98 12.13
C GLU A 340 -9.58 38.94 11.42
N HIS A 341 -10.66 39.31 12.12
CA HIS A 341 -11.54 40.40 11.71
C HIS A 341 -10.82 41.75 11.88
N ASP A 342 -10.32 42.33 10.78
CA ASP A 342 -9.64 43.61 10.79
C ASP A 342 -10.65 44.78 10.98
N PRO A 343 -10.58 45.55 12.09
CA PRO A 343 -11.46 46.69 12.33
C PRO A 343 -11.14 47.92 11.44
N TYR A 344 -10.18 47.84 10.53
CA TYR A 344 -9.72 48.96 9.69
C TYR A 344 -10.11 48.87 8.20
N GLU A 345 -10.65 47.74 7.70
CA GLU A 345 -11.16 47.66 6.31
C GLU A 345 -12.34 48.62 6.07
N ASP A 346 -13.16 48.84 7.11
CA ASP A 346 -14.38 49.69 7.12
C ASP A 346 -14.08 51.22 7.00
N ARG A 347 -12.93 51.58 6.42
CA ARG A 347 -12.47 52.97 6.21
C ARG A 347 -11.84 53.29 4.86
N TYR A 348 -11.64 52.33 3.96
CA TYR A 348 -10.99 52.59 2.66
C TYR A 348 -11.91 52.63 1.43
N ASP A 349 -13.21 52.31 1.55
CA ASP A 349 -14.21 52.46 0.47
C ASP A 349 -14.69 53.92 0.25
N GLY A 350 -13.76 54.88 0.34
CA GLY A 350 -14.06 56.32 0.31
C GLY A 350 -13.56 57.09 -0.91
N PHE A 351 -12.50 56.63 -1.60
CA PHE A 351 -11.70 57.50 -2.50
C PHE A 351 -11.17 56.82 -3.78
N ARG A 352 -12.02 56.09 -4.52
CA ARG A 352 -11.74 55.70 -5.94
C ARG A 352 -12.90 55.95 -6.91
N ARG A 353 -13.68 57.03 -6.69
CA ARG A 353 -14.46 57.70 -7.75
C ARG A 353 -14.01 59.16 -7.85
N TYR A 354 -13.84 59.63 -9.10
CA TYR A 354 -12.95 60.75 -9.50
C TYR A 354 -11.45 60.44 -9.23
N ASN A 355 -10.50 60.85 -10.06
CA ASN A 355 -10.58 61.72 -11.24
C ASN A 355 -9.72 61.20 -12.42
N ARG A 356 -9.98 61.69 -13.65
CA ARG A 356 -9.28 61.32 -14.90
C ARG A 356 -8.74 62.59 -15.59
N SER A 357 -7.46 62.92 -15.43
CA SER A 357 -6.80 63.97 -16.24
C SER A 357 -5.25 63.96 -16.16
N TYR A 358 -4.60 63.66 -17.28
CA TYR A 358 -3.38 64.26 -17.87
C TYR A 358 -2.19 64.81 -17.05
N TYR A 359 -0.98 64.37 -17.48
CA TYR A 359 0.37 65.00 -17.39
C TYR A 359 0.97 65.24 -15.97
N ASP A 360 2.29 65.12 -15.72
CA ASP A 360 3.44 64.66 -16.54
C ASP A 360 4.61 64.18 -15.62
N ASP A 361 5.63 63.55 -16.23
CA ASP A 361 7.04 63.35 -15.79
C ASP A 361 7.45 62.47 -14.58
N ASP A 362 8.68 61.95 -14.72
CA ASP A 362 9.69 61.46 -13.73
C ASP A 362 9.56 60.05 -13.07
N ASP A 363 9.99 59.04 -13.84
CA ASP A 363 11.01 58.03 -13.52
C ASP A 363 11.10 57.32 -12.13
N GLY A 364 11.06 55.97 -12.13
CA GLY A 364 11.71 55.19 -11.06
C GLY A 364 11.31 53.72 -10.83
N TYR A 365 11.87 52.79 -11.61
CA TYR A 365 11.98 51.33 -11.35
C TYR A 365 10.70 50.48 -11.15
N ASP A 366 10.43 49.61 -12.11
CA ASP A 366 9.59 48.41 -11.94
C ASP A 366 10.30 47.31 -11.11
N ASP A 367 9.56 46.66 -10.21
CA ASP A 367 9.85 45.31 -9.70
C ASP A 367 8.54 44.55 -9.46
N TYR A 368 7.99 43.96 -10.52
CA TYR A 368 6.79 43.12 -10.45
C TYR A 368 7.17 41.67 -10.14
N ASN A 369 6.93 41.24 -8.91
CA ASN A 369 6.77 39.82 -8.57
C ASN A 369 5.26 39.51 -8.44
N ASP A 370 4.59 39.38 -9.58
CA ASP A 370 3.19 38.94 -9.70
C ASP A 370 3.14 37.40 -9.80
N ASP A 371 3.07 36.74 -8.64
CA ASP A 371 3.03 35.28 -8.51
C ASP A 371 1.58 34.73 -8.36
N GLU A 372 0.55 35.59 -8.42
CA GLU A 372 -0.87 35.19 -8.27
C GLU A 372 -1.47 34.60 -9.56
N SER A 373 -0.87 34.91 -10.72
CA SER A 373 -1.43 34.52 -12.04
C SER A 373 -1.63 33.02 -12.27
N GLY A 374 -0.94 32.15 -11.51
CA GLY A 374 -1.04 30.70 -11.63
C GLY A 374 -2.36 30.11 -11.14
N TYR A 375 -2.80 30.48 -9.93
CA TYR A 375 -4.00 29.92 -9.31
C TYR A 375 -5.28 30.34 -10.06
N HIS A 376 -5.38 31.63 -10.41
CA HIS A 376 -6.50 32.13 -11.22
C HIS A 376 -6.60 31.46 -12.60
N HIS A 377 -5.50 30.94 -13.16
CA HIS A 377 -5.54 30.20 -14.42
C HIS A 377 -6.11 28.79 -14.28
N LEU A 378 -5.82 28.09 -13.17
CA LEU A 378 -6.38 26.77 -12.86
C LEU A 378 -7.86 26.86 -12.50
N GLU A 379 -8.22 27.79 -11.61
CA GLU A 379 -9.60 28.06 -11.20
C GLU A 379 -10.48 28.36 -12.43
N LYS A 380 -10.01 29.25 -13.31
CA LYS A 380 -10.67 29.63 -14.56
C LYS A 380 -10.70 28.54 -15.62
N PHE A 381 -9.82 27.53 -15.53
CA PHE A 381 -9.90 26.33 -16.37
C PHE A 381 -10.97 25.37 -15.85
N LEU A 382 -10.99 25.08 -14.55
CA LEU A 382 -11.98 24.19 -13.94
C LEU A 382 -13.39 24.77 -14.02
N ARG A 383 -13.61 26.02 -13.60
CA ARG A 383 -14.92 26.71 -13.70
C ARG A 383 -15.51 26.71 -15.11
N ARG A 384 -14.67 26.69 -16.17
CA ARG A 384 -15.11 26.66 -17.58
C ARG A 384 -15.38 25.26 -18.14
N ASN A 385 -15.00 24.21 -17.42
CA ASN A 385 -15.06 22.83 -17.89
C ASN A 385 -16.02 21.95 -17.08
N ILE A 386 -16.55 22.45 -15.96
CA ILE A 386 -17.54 21.76 -15.13
C ILE A 386 -18.94 22.16 -15.62
N LEU A 387 -19.84 21.17 -15.78
CA LEU A 387 -21.22 21.41 -16.24
C LEU A 387 -22.10 22.10 -15.19
N GLN A 388 -21.77 21.93 -13.92
CA GLN A 388 -22.48 22.50 -12.77
C GLN A 388 -21.63 23.61 -12.16
N GLU A 389 -21.77 24.87 -12.62
CA GLU A 389 -20.89 25.98 -12.20
C GLU A 389 -20.84 26.17 -10.66
N ASP A 390 -21.98 26.01 -9.99
CA ASP A 390 -22.15 26.25 -8.55
C ASP A 390 -21.91 25.00 -7.67
N CYS A 391 -21.24 23.95 -8.20
CA CYS A 391 -21.18 22.63 -7.57
C CYS A 391 -20.53 22.54 -6.17
N PHE A 392 -19.93 23.62 -5.68
CA PHE A 392 -19.33 23.69 -4.35
C PHE A 392 -20.10 24.58 -3.35
N GLU A 393 -21.15 25.30 -3.76
CA GLU A 393 -21.76 26.36 -2.92
C GLU A 393 -22.62 25.84 -1.75
N ASP A 394 -23.24 24.65 -1.89
CA ASP A 394 -24.14 24.04 -0.89
C ASP A 394 -23.44 23.05 0.08
N LEU A 395 -22.10 22.99 0.08
CA LEU A 395 -21.32 21.97 0.81
C LEU A 395 -20.79 22.45 2.18
N GLU A 396 -20.87 21.60 3.20
CA GLU A 396 -20.15 21.79 4.47
C GLU A 396 -18.65 21.46 4.24
N ALA A 397 -17.76 22.44 4.47
CA ALA A 397 -16.33 22.27 4.27
C ALA A 397 -15.65 21.41 5.35
N GLU A 398 -14.59 20.70 4.97
CA GLU A 398 -13.61 20.19 5.94
C GLU A 398 -12.69 21.35 6.38
N GLU A 399 -12.88 21.84 7.61
CA GLU A 399 -12.05 22.88 8.23
C GLU A 399 -10.75 22.30 8.84
N GLU A 400 -9.58 22.75 8.39
CA GLU A 400 -8.33 22.66 9.16
C GLU A 400 -7.91 24.05 9.67
N TYR A 401 -7.68 24.16 10.98
CA TYR A 401 -7.36 25.42 11.66
C TYR A 401 -5.89 25.42 12.12
N GLU A 402 -5.06 26.26 11.51
CA GLU A 402 -3.67 26.44 11.91
C GLU A 402 -3.55 27.44 13.07
N GLY A 403 -3.08 26.96 14.22
CA GLY A 403 -2.98 27.75 15.44
C GLY A 403 -1.82 28.75 15.43
N TYR A 404 -2.14 30.05 15.51
CA TYR A 404 -1.29 31.21 15.80
C TYR A 404 0.22 31.05 15.49
N MET A 405 0.60 31.20 14.21
CA MET A 405 1.95 31.05 13.68
C MET A 405 2.88 32.26 13.97
N GLY A 406 2.86 32.76 15.21
CA GLY A 406 3.77 33.76 15.74
C GLY A 406 3.55 35.18 15.19
N ASN A 407 4.09 35.45 14.00
CA ASN A 407 3.94 36.74 13.29
C ASN A 407 2.86 36.68 12.19
N SER A 408 2.48 35.48 11.75
CA SER A 408 1.29 35.28 10.91
C SER A 408 0.08 35.03 11.83
N GLY A 409 -1.05 35.69 11.51
CA GLY A 409 -2.32 35.43 12.18
C GLY A 409 -2.83 34.00 11.94
N PRO A 410 -3.81 33.53 12.72
CA PRO A 410 -4.46 32.25 12.50
C PRO A 410 -5.15 32.19 11.12
N THR A 411 -4.88 31.12 10.38
CA THR A 411 -5.51 30.82 9.09
C THR A 411 -6.41 29.60 9.20
N ALA A 412 -7.55 29.63 8.50
CA ALA A 412 -8.41 28.48 8.30
C ALA A 412 -8.39 28.09 6.83
N THR A 413 -8.17 26.80 6.56
CA THR A 413 -8.30 26.23 5.23
C THR A 413 -9.59 25.41 5.18
N HIS A 414 -10.44 25.74 4.21
CA HIS A 414 -11.71 25.07 3.95
C HIS A 414 -11.55 24.21 2.70
N TRP A 415 -11.73 22.90 2.84
CA TRP A 415 -11.67 21.96 1.74
C TRP A 415 -13.07 21.52 1.33
N TYR A 416 -13.38 21.63 0.05
CA TYR A 416 -14.63 21.13 -0.54
C TYR A 416 -14.28 20.06 -1.57
N ARG A 417 -15.00 18.93 -1.57
CA ARG A 417 -14.78 17.81 -2.50
C ARG A 417 -16.08 17.42 -3.17
N VAL A 418 -16.04 17.17 -4.48
CA VAL A 418 -17.13 16.54 -5.23
C VAL A 418 -16.59 15.44 -6.14
N THR A 419 -17.44 14.49 -6.50
CA THR A 419 -17.07 13.44 -7.48
C THR A 419 -17.58 13.80 -8.86
N ALA A 420 -16.78 13.59 -9.91
CA ALA A 420 -17.16 13.88 -11.29
C ALA A 420 -16.81 12.75 -12.27
N ALA A 421 -17.57 12.66 -13.35
CA ALA A 421 -17.22 11.93 -14.55
C ALA A 421 -16.57 12.88 -15.56
N VAL A 422 -15.36 12.55 -16.04
CA VAL A 422 -14.60 13.35 -17.00
C VAL A 422 -14.74 12.77 -18.40
N ILE A 423 -15.22 13.57 -19.35
CA ILE A 423 -15.41 13.19 -20.76
C ILE A 423 -14.29 13.85 -21.57
N VAL A 424 -13.50 13.04 -22.30
CA VAL A 424 -12.28 13.51 -22.98
C VAL A 424 -12.23 13.00 -24.43
N PRO A 425 -12.17 13.86 -25.45
CA PRO A 425 -11.94 13.45 -26.84
C PRO A 425 -10.60 12.73 -27.01
N ARG A 426 -10.56 11.64 -27.79
CA ARG A 426 -9.39 10.75 -27.97
C ARG A 426 -8.22 11.39 -28.73
N ASP A 427 -8.44 12.53 -29.35
CA ASP A 427 -7.43 13.43 -29.95
C ASP A 427 -6.92 14.50 -28.95
N SER A 428 -7.70 14.79 -27.89
CA SER A 428 -7.37 15.69 -26.79
C SER A 428 -6.76 14.99 -25.56
N LEU A 429 -6.77 13.65 -25.49
CA LEU A 429 -6.25 12.85 -24.37
C LEU A 429 -4.81 13.22 -23.92
N LEU A 430 -3.88 13.41 -24.86
CA LEU A 430 -2.51 13.84 -24.54
C LEU A 430 -2.45 15.23 -23.90
N SER A 431 -3.25 16.16 -24.42
CA SER A 431 -3.35 17.51 -23.85
C SER A 431 -3.96 17.47 -22.45
N PHE A 432 -4.98 16.63 -22.21
CA PHE A 432 -5.57 16.39 -20.90
C PHE A 432 -4.54 15.85 -19.89
N PHE A 433 -3.81 14.77 -20.22
CA PHE A 433 -2.74 14.25 -19.36
C PHE A 433 -1.58 15.24 -19.11
N ASN A 434 -1.33 16.16 -20.04
CA ASN A 434 -0.25 17.15 -19.95
C ASN A 434 -0.73 18.55 -19.47
N THR A 435 -1.98 18.72 -19.01
CA THR A 435 -2.54 20.06 -18.71
C THR A 435 -1.84 20.78 -17.52
N TYR A 436 -1.14 20.04 -16.66
CA TYR A 436 -0.61 20.53 -15.38
C TYR A 436 0.83 21.11 -15.39
N ASP A 437 1.51 21.14 -16.54
CA ASP A 437 2.93 21.52 -16.62
C ASP A 437 3.16 23.03 -16.84
N ARG A 438 2.97 23.83 -15.77
CA ARG A 438 3.48 25.23 -15.69
C ARG A 438 4.00 25.64 -14.32
N ASN A 439 3.34 25.25 -13.22
CA ASN A 439 3.87 25.53 -11.88
C ASN A 439 4.94 24.50 -11.51
N ARG A 440 6.20 24.95 -11.44
CA ARG A 440 7.42 24.15 -11.20
C ARG A 440 7.50 23.47 -9.80
N TYR A 441 6.38 23.38 -9.09
CA TYR A 441 6.24 22.81 -7.75
C TYR A 441 5.12 21.76 -7.62
N CYS A 442 4.22 21.62 -8.60
CA CYS A 442 3.25 20.52 -8.63
C CYS A 442 3.62 19.54 -9.74
N SER A 443 3.76 18.26 -9.38
CA SER A 443 4.60 17.30 -10.09
C SER A 443 3.76 16.39 -11.00
N SER A 444 3.63 16.73 -12.29
CA SER A 444 3.01 15.84 -13.30
C SER A 444 3.71 14.48 -13.42
N TYR A 445 4.97 14.40 -12.95
CA TYR A 445 5.80 13.21 -12.89
C TYR A 445 5.18 12.03 -12.11
N HIS A 446 4.19 12.25 -11.23
CA HIS A 446 3.56 11.17 -10.46
C HIS A 446 2.73 10.19 -11.31
N ASN A 447 2.14 10.63 -12.43
CA ASN A 447 1.10 9.86 -13.13
C ASN A 447 1.50 9.17 -14.45
N PHE A 448 2.78 9.21 -14.85
CA PHE A 448 3.27 8.47 -16.04
C PHE A 448 2.91 6.97 -15.97
N LYS A 449 3.03 6.37 -14.78
CA LYS A 449 2.76 4.94 -14.52
C LYS A 449 1.31 4.54 -14.85
N THR A 450 0.33 5.30 -14.39
CA THR A 450 -1.11 5.01 -14.64
C THR A 450 -1.49 5.31 -16.09
N GLN A 451 -1.05 6.44 -16.63
CA GLN A 451 -1.31 6.87 -18.01
C GLN A 451 -0.74 5.89 -19.05
N ILE A 452 0.52 5.45 -18.88
CA ILE A 452 1.20 4.51 -19.80
C ILE A 452 0.57 3.12 -19.69
N ARG A 453 0.25 2.63 -18.48
CA ARG A 453 -0.43 1.33 -18.30
C ARG A 453 -1.83 1.33 -18.93
N TYR A 454 -2.60 2.41 -18.82
CA TYR A 454 -3.89 2.57 -19.51
C TYR A 454 -3.72 2.50 -21.04
N LEU A 455 -2.86 3.36 -21.61
CA LEU A 455 -2.66 3.43 -23.05
C LEU A 455 -2.09 2.13 -23.63
N ALA A 456 -1.18 1.46 -22.92
CA ALA A 456 -0.65 0.16 -23.33
C ALA A 456 -1.77 -0.91 -23.40
N ARG A 457 -2.57 -1.04 -22.33
CA ARG A 457 -3.69 -2.00 -22.27
C ARG A 457 -4.80 -1.69 -23.28
N ALA A 458 -5.04 -0.40 -23.57
CA ALA A 458 -5.94 0.02 -24.64
C ALA A 458 -5.37 -0.35 -26.03
N CYS A 459 -4.06 -0.23 -26.25
CA CYS A 459 -3.41 -0.65 -27.49
C CYS A 459 -3.38 -2.18 -27.70
N LEU A 460 -3.51 -3.00 -26.65
CA LEU A 460 -3.60 -4.46 -26.78
C LEU A 460 -4.97 -4.95 -27.30
N GLN A 461 -5.99 -4.10 -27.31
CA GLN A 461 -7.32 -4.46 -27.81
C GLN A 461 -7.33 -4.72 -29.34
N PRO A 462 -8.35 -5.43 -29.89
CA PRO A 462 -8.35 -5.84 -31.31
C PRO A 462 -8.34 -4.70 -32.34
N GLN A 463 -8.88 -3.52 -32.00
CA GLN A 463 -8.89 -2.34 -32.88
C GLN A 463 -8.67 -1.04 -32.06
N PRO A 464 -7.42 -0.69 -31.71
CA PRO A 464 -7.15 0.50 -30.94
C PRO A 464 -7.12 1.76 -31.83
N PRO A 465 -7.58 2.92 -31.32
CA PRO A 465 -7.39 4.21 -31.97
C PRO A 465 -5.91 4.50 -32.27
N LYS A 466 -5.60 4.95 -33.50
CA LYS A 466 -4.21 5.31 -33.90
C LYS A 466 -3.62 6.41 -33.01
N SER A 467 -4.45 7.27 -32.41
CA SER A 467 -4.03 8.29 -31.45
C SER A 467 -3.42 7.67 -30.19
N PHE A 468 -3.93 6.53 -29.70
CA PHE A 468 -3.41 5.88 -28.48
C PHE A 468 -2.00 5.33 -28.67
N ILE A 469 -1.71 4.73 -29.83
CA ILE A 469 -0.36 4.22 -30.13
C ILE A 469 0.64 5.38 -30.20
N ASN A 470 0.25 6.51 -30.80
CA ASN A 470 1.09 7.71 -30.84
C ASN A 470 1.27 8.32 -29.44
N ALA A 471 0.21 8.36 -28.63
CA ALA A 471 0.27 8.83 -27.24
C ALA A 471 1.18 7.96 -26.36
N LEU A 472 1.10 6.64 -26.51
CA LEU A 472 1.95 5.68 -25.82
C LEU A 472 3.44 5.89 -26.16
N VAL A 473 3.76 6.10 -27.43
CA VAL A 473 5.13 6.43 -27.89
C VAL A 473 5.63 7.72 -27.24
N ILE A 474 4.80 8.77 -27.21
CA ILE A 474 5.17 10.09 -26.69
C ILE A 474 5.41 10.03 -25.17
N LEU A 475 4.45 9.52 -24.39
CA LEU A 475 4.58 9.46 -22.93
C LEU A 475 5.71 8.54 -22.48
N SER A 476 5.93 7.39 -23.16
CA SER A 476 7.04 6.49 -22.84
C SER A 476 8.40 7.18 -23.05
N LYS A 477 8.57 7.88 -24.19
CA LYS A 477 9.77 8.67 -24.46
C LYS A 477 9.98 9.82 -23.47
N GLN A 478 8.91 10.52 -23.07
CA GLN A 478 8.99 11.55 -22.04
C GLN A 478 9.44 10.97 -20.69
N ALA A 479 8.83 9.86 -20.23
CA ALA A 479 9.21 9.18 -18.99
C ALA A 479 10.67 8.72 -18.98
N TRP A 480 11.22 8.24 -20.11
CA TRP A 480 12.65 7.91 -20.21
C TRP A 480 13.55 9.14 -20.26
N SER A 481 13.14 10.22 -20.96
CA SER A 481 13.93 11.46 -21.10
C SER A 481 14.09 12.19 -19.77
N ILE A 482 13.00 12.34 -19.00
CA ILE A 482 12.99 13.00 -17.68
C ILE A 482 14.00 12.35 -16.72
N ARG A 483 14.14 11.02 -16.81
CA ARG A 483 15.09 10.24 -15.99
C ARG A 483 16.56 10.53 -16.32
N SER A 484 16.85 11.17 -17.46
CA SER A 484 18.18 11.63 -17.86
C SER A 484 18.51 13.06 -17.39
N GLU A 485 17.53 13.84 -16.91
CA GLU A 485 17.68 15.26 -16.58
C GLU A 485 17.56 15.52 -15.07
N THR A 486 18.37 14.84 -14.25
CA THR A 486 18.39 15.05 -12.79
C THR A 486 19.04 16.39 -12.40
N ILE A 487 18.24 17.46 -12.42
CA ILE A 487 18.58 18.74 -11.79
C ILE A 487 18.68 18.56 -10.27
N GLY A 488 19.70 19.13 -9.63
CA GLY A 488 19.76 19.29 -8.16
C GLY A 488 20.16 18.06 -7.34
N GLY A 489 20.56 16.94 -7.95
CA GLY A 489 21.22 15.82 -7.25
C GLY A 489 20.32 14.89 -6.42
N PHE A 490 19.01 15.14 -6.38
CA PHE A 490 18.03 14.18 -5.86
C PHE A 490 17.49 13.34 -7.01
N SER A 491 17.92 12.07 -7.12
CA SER A 491 17.27 11.14 -8.06
C SER A 491 15.84 10.85 -7.59
N ALA A 492 14.90 10.89 -8.53
CA ALA A 492 13.66 10.14 -8.41
C ALA A 492 14.02 8.66 -8.23
N LYS A 493 13.47 8.01 -7.20
CA LYS A 493 13.91 6.66 -6.76
C LYS A 493 13.03 5.53 -7.23
N GLU A 494 11.83 5.83 -7.71
CA GLU A 494 10.95 4.86 -8.35
C GLU A 494 10.99 5.02 -9.88
N PRO A 495 10.87 3.92 -10.64
CA PRO A 495 10.82 3.96 -12.09
C PRO A 495 9.47 4.52 -12.56
N LEU A 496 9.49 5.51 -13.46
CA LEU A 496 8.28 6.15 -14.00
C LEU A 496 7.39 5.21 -14.84
N ILE A 497 7.90 4.04 -15.20
CA ILE A 497 7.13 2.91 -15.75
C ILE A 497 7.52 1.66 -14.95
N ASP A 498 6.55 0.90 -14.45
CA ASP A 498 6.79 -0.32 -13.69
C ASP A 498 6.83 -1.58 -14.57
N GLY A 499 7.04 -2.75 -13.94
CA GLY A 499 7.26 -4.01 -14.65
C GLY A 499 6.15 -4.40 -15.65
N ASP A 500 4.88 -4.35 -15.24
CA ASP A 500 3.79 -4.64 -16.18
C ASP A 500 3.54 -3.50 -17.16
N GLY A 501 3.75 -2.23 -16.76
CA GLY A 501 3.67 -1.11 -17.70
C GLY A 501 4.65 -1.30 -18.87
N ILE A 502 5.89 -1.71 -18.56
CA ILE A 502 6.91 -2.06 -19.56
C ILE A 502 6.49 -3.29 -20.37
N ARG A 503 5.99 -4.37 -19.73
CA ARG A 503 5.49 -5.56 -20.44
C ARG A 503 4.39 -5.20 -21.44
N ASP A 504 3.38 -4.46 -20.99
CA ASP A 504 2.21 -4.11 -21.77
C ASP A 504 2.61 -3.15 -22.93
N VAL A 505 3.59 -2.25 -22.71
CA VAL A 505 4.24 -1.44 -23.76
C VAL A 505 4.95 -2.30 -24.80
N LEU A 506 5.79 -3.26 -24.39
CA LEU A 506 6.53 -4.13 -25.30
C LEU A 506 5.60 -5.01 -26.13
N MET A 507 4.54 -5.55 -25.51
CA MET A 507 3.50 -6.32 -26.18
C MET A 507 2.76 -5.48 -27.22
N ALA A 508 2.33 -4.25 -26.85
CA ALA A 508 1.66 -3.33 -27.77
C ALA A 508 2.59 -2.88 -28.92
N ALA A 509 3.87 -2.65 -28.64
CA ALA A 509 4.85 -2.28 -29.64
C ALA A 509 5.05 -3.39 -30.70
N ILE A 510 5.11 -4.65 -30.27
CA ILE A 510 5.17 -5.82 -31.17
C ILE A 510 3.86 -5.98 -31.95
N GLN A 511 2.71 -5.93 -31.27
CA GLN A 511 1.38 -6.10 -31.89
C GLN A 511 1.08 -5.08 -33.00
N HIS A 512 1.63 -3.87 -32.91
CA HIS A 512 1.44 -2.79 -33.89
C HIS A 512 2.67 -2.49 -34.77
N GLY A 513 3.66 -3.39 -34.80
CA GLY A 513 4.85 -3.27 -35.65
C GLY A 513 5.74 -2.05 -35.33
N LYS A 514 5.66 -1.51 -34.10
CA LYS A 514 6.45 -0.37 -33.62
C LYS A 514 7.79 -0.85 -33.07
N TYR A 515 8.56 -1.55 -33.90
CA TYR A 515 9.79 -2.24 -33.48
C TYR A 515 10.87 -1.31 -32.88
N THR A 516 10.90 -0.03 -33.27
CA THR A 516 11.76 0.98 -32.65
C THR A 516 11.36 1.28 -31.20
N LEU A 517 10.06 1.44 -30.92
CA LEU A 517 9.56 1.60 -29.53
C LEU A 517 9.86 0.33 -28.71
N PHE A 518 9.72 -0.85 -29.32
CA PHE A 518 10.05 -2.13 -28.68
C PHE A 518 11.54 -2.20 -28.28
N GLU A 519 12.46 -1.83 -29.16
CA GLU A 519 13.90 -1.85 -28.87
C GLU A 519 14.33 -0.80 -27.83
N GLU A 520 13.75 0.40 -27.87
CA GLU A 520 13.95 1.43 -26.84
C GLU A 520 13.42 0.99 -25.47
N ALA A 521 12.16 0.55 -25.38
CA ALA A 521 11.54 0.06 -24.14
C ALA A 521 12.28 -1.16 -23.57
N ALA A 522 12.80 -2.02 -24.44
CA ALA A 522 13.62 -3.17 -24.07
C ALA A 522 14.95 -2.77 -23.43
N GLY A 523 15.51 -1.61 -23.78
CA GLY A 523 16.71 -1.07 -23.14
C GLY A 523 16.44 -0.56 -21.72
N HIS A 524 15.30 0.09 -21.49
CA HIS A 524 15.05 0.90 -20.29
C HIS A 524 14.46 0.18 -19.06
N HIS A 525 14.34 -1.16 -19.06
CA HIS A 525 13.60 -1.87 -18.00
C HIS A 525 14.39 -2.24 -16.72
N GLU A 526 15.73 -2.27 -16.77
CA GLU A 526 16.62 -2.49 -15.61
C GLU A 526 16.32 -3.73 -14.72
N GLY A 527 15.73 -4.78 -15.29
CA GLY A 527 15.33 -5.99 -14.58
C GLY A 527 13.97 -5.91 -13.88
N LEU A 528 13.13 -4.93 -14.25
CA LEU A 528 11.73 -4.82 -13.81
C LEU A 528 10.77 -5.63 -14.68
N LEU A 529 11.14 -5.91 -15.94
CA LEU A 529 10.34 -6.69 -16.88
C LEU A 529 9.97 -8.08 -16.29
N PRO A 530 8.69 -8.46 -16.22
CA PRO A 530 8.29 -9.81 -15.81
C PRO A 530 8.80 -10.87 -16.79
N LEU A 531 9.52 -11.87 -16.26
CA LEU A 531 10.14 -12.94 -17.07
C LEU A 531 9.13 -13.77 -17.90
N ASP A 532 7.84 -13.76 -17.55
CA ASP A 532 6.78 -14.43 -18.34
C ASP A 532 6.49 -13.74 -19.68
N PHE A 533 6.96 -12.50 -19.88
CA PHE A 533 6.98 -11.84 -21.18
C PHE A 533 7.66 -12.69 -22.27
N PHE A 534 8.71 -13.43 -21.92
CA PHE A 534 9.43 -14.29 -22.87
C PHE A 534 8.62 -15.54 -23.27
N VAL A 535 7.70 -16.01 -22.41
CA VAL A 535 6.76 -17.10 -22.76
C VAL A 535 5.70 -16.59 -23.73
N TRP A 536 5.15 -15.39 -23.48
CA TRP A 536 4.23 -14.73 -24.42
C TRP A 536 4.92 -14.45 -25.77
N MET A 537 6.17 -13.97 -25.76
CA MET A 537 6.95 -13.71 -26.96
C MET A 537 7.27 -14.97 -27.74
N ARG A 538 7.61 -16.08 -27.06
CA ARG A 538 7.78 -17.40 -27.70
C ARG A 538 6.51 -17.80 -28.44
N ARG A 539 5.35 -17.66 -27.79
CA ARG A 539 4.05 -17.96 -28.40
C ARG A 539 3.77 -17.06 -29.61
N TRP A 540 3.96 -15.75 -29.50
CA TRP A 540 3.80 -14.81 -30.62
C TRP A 540 4.72 -15.15 -31.82
N LEU A 541 5.98 -15.52 -31.55
CA LEU A 541 6.92 -15.96 -32.59
C LEU A 541 6.43 -17.22 -33.31
N LEU A 542 5.84 -18.18 -32.61
CA LEU A 542 5.42 -19.48 -33.16
C LEU A 542 4.01 -19.49 -33.77
N THR A 543 3.09 -18.61 -33.38
CA THR A 543 1.67 -18.66 -33.81
C THR A 543 1.24 -17.59 -34.83
N GLY A 544 2.18 -16.89 -35.48
CA GLY A 544 1.88 -15.88 -36.49
C GLY A 544 1.88 -16.41 -37.94
N ASP A 545 1.19 -15.71 -38.85
CA ASP A 545 0.91 -16.16 -40.23
C ASP A 545 2.12 -16.15 -41.20
N SER A 546 3.16 -15.33 -40.92
CA SER A 546 4.39 -15.25 -41.73
C SER A 546 5.42 -16.33 -41.34
N ASP A 547 6.63 -16.31 -41.94
CA ASP A 547 7.72 -17.14 -41.43
C ASP A 547 8.17 -16.70 -40.01
N THR A 548 8.61 -17.69 -39.22
CA THR A 548 9.08 -17.48 -37.84
C THR A 548 10.48 -16.86 -37.79
N SER A 549 11.36 -17.17 -38.74
CA SER A 549 12.69 -16.58 -38.85
C SER A 549 12.60 -15.12 -39.28
N GLU A 550 11.71 -14.79 -40.22
CA GLU A 550 11.41 -13.41 -40.61
C GLU A 550 10.92 -12.58 -39.40
N ARG A 551 9.93 -13.07 -38.64
CA ARG A 551 9.48 -12.41 -37.40
C ARG A 551 10.64 -12.21 -36.43
N PHE A 552 11.42 -13.26 -36.19
CA PHE A 552 12.53 -13.24 -35.24
C PHE A 552 13.58 -12.19 -35.63
N ASN A 553 14.04 -12.18 -36.89
CA ASN A 553 15.06 -11.26 -37.39
C ASN A 553 14.67 -9.79 -37.16
N VAL A 554 13.38 -9.44 -37.33
CA VAL A 554 12.87 -8.07 -37.15
C VAL A 554 12.92 -7.61 -35.68
N ILE A 555 12.75 -8.52 -34.71
CA ILE A 555 12.77 -8.17 -33.28
C ILE A 555 14.06 -8.59 -32.54
N GLN A 556 14.97 -9.33 -33.18
CA GLN A 556 16.17 -9.91 -32.58
C GLN A 556 17.03 -8.89 -31.79
N SER A 557 17.14 -7.65 -32.28
CA SER A 557 17.90 -6.60 -31.60
C SER A 557 17.23 -6.17 -30.30
N GLY A 558 15.92 -5.86 -30.33
CA GLY A 558 15.14 -5.57 -29.13
C GLY A 558 15.02 -6.74 -28.14
N ILE A 559 14.98 -8.00 -28.60
CA ILE A 559 15.10 -9.17 -27.71
C ILE A 559 16.49 -9.18 -27.04
N SER A 560 17.55 -8.93 -27.81
CA SER A 560 18.92 -8.89 -27.31
C SER A 560 19.14 -7.76 -26.30
N SER A 561 18.47 -6.61 -26.51
CA SER A 561 18.39 -5.49 -25.57
C SER A 561 17.64 -5.89 -24.28
N ALA A 562 16.43 -6.43 -24.41
CA ALA A 562 15.58 -6.86 -23.29
C ALA A 562 16.27 -7.88 -22.39
N ILE A 563 17.08 -8.78 -22.95
CA ILE A 563 17.87 -9.71 -22.14
C ILE A 563 19.06 -9.00 -21.49
N SER A 564 19.80 -8.15 -22.21
CA SER A 564 20.97 -7.45 -21.67
C SER A 564 20.64 -6.46 -20.55
N SER A 565 19.44 -5.88 -20.53
CA SER A 565 19.02 -4.96 -19.46
C SER A 565 18.59 -5.62 -18.15
N TYR A 566 18.68 -6.96 -18.03
CA TYR A 566 18.63 -7.62 -16.71
C TYR A 566 20.01 -7.54 -16.02
N PRO A 567 20.11 -6.99 -14.79
CA PRO A 567 21.38 -6.73 -14.11
C PRO A 567 22.05 -7.97 -13.48
N TYR A 568 21.55 -9.19 -13.74
CA TYR A 568 22.17 -10.43 -13.27
C TYR A 568 21.98 -11.58 -14.28
N PHE A 569 23.06 -12.33 -14.54
CA PHE A 569 23.05 -13.50 -15.43
C PHE A 569 21.95 -14.55 -15.14
N ALA A 570 21.52 -14.73 -13.88
CA ALA A 570 20.46 -15.69 -13.54
C ALA A 570 19.10 -15.33 -14.19
N ASP A 571 18.77 -14.04 -14.21
CA ASP A 571 17.55 -13.53 -14.84
C ASP A 571 17.70 -13.55 -16.37
N GLN A 572 18.89 -13.17 -16.89
CA GLN A 572 19.24 -13.27 -18.32
C GLN A 572 19.09 -14.71 -18.85
N PHE A 573 19.58 -15.70 -18.10
CA PHE A 573 19.43 -17.13 -18.40
C PHE A 573 17.97 -17.56 -18.39
N THR A 574 17.20 -17.10 -17.40
CA THR A 574 15.78 -17.47 -17.26
C THR A 574 14.91 -16.82 -18.35
N ALA A 575 15.26 -15.62 -18.82
CA ALA A 575 14.67 -14.98 -19.99
C ALA A 575 14.88 -15.81 -21.26
N ILE A 576 16.11 -16.28 -21.50
CA ILE A 576 16.45 -17.09 -22.67
C ILE A 576 15.77 -18.47 -22.61
N THR A 577 15.78 -19.15 -21.46
CA THR A 577 15.15 -20.47 -21.31
C THR A 577 13.61 -20.43 -21.38
N LYS A 578 12.97 -19.32 -21.01
CA LYS A 578 11.53 -19.10 -21.26
C LYS A 578 11.21 -18.79 -22.72
N LEU A 579 12.14 -18.17 -23.45
CA LEU A 579 12.02 -17.94 -24.89
C LEU A 579 12.29 -19.21 -25.72
N VAL A 580 13.16 -20.11 -25.24
CA VAL A 580 13.75 -21.22 -26.00
C VAL A 580 13.63 -22.56 -25.24
N SER A 581 12.72 -23.43 -25.71
CA SER A 581 12.67 -24.84 -25.26
C SER A 581 13.79 -25.67 -25.92
N MET A 582 14.28 -26.65 -25.14
CA MET A 582 15.29 -27.65 -25.52
C MET A 582 14.75 -29.09 -25.63
N SER A 583 13.47 -29.33 -25.30
CA SER A 583 12.80 -30.64 -25.42
C SER A 583 11.62 -30.56 -26.39
N SER A 584 11.34 -31.69 -27.05
CA SER A 584 10.26 -31.92 -28.02
C SER A 584 9.19 -32.89 -27.53
N ASP A 585 9.28 -33.35 -26.27
CA ASP A 585 8.70 -34.65 -25.88
C ASP A 585 7.20 -34.62 -25.53
N ASP A 586 6.61 -33.42 -25.42
CA ASP A 586 5.17 -33.18 -25.35
C ASP A 586 4.75 -32.20 -26.46
N LEU A 587 3.68 -32.50 -27.19
CA LEU A 587 3.21 -31.69 -28.33
C LEU A 587 2.15 -30.66 -27.92
N THR A 588 2.62 -29.47 -27.52
CA THR A 588 1.79 -28.26 -27.37
C THR A 588 2.44 -27.09 -28.14
N PRO A 589 1.71 -25.99 -28.45
CA PRO A 589 2.30 -24.83 -29.10
C PRO A 589 3.43 -24.15 -28.29
N GLU A 590 3.47 -24.36 -26.98
CA GLU A 590 4.44 -23.75 -26.08
C GLU A 590 5.72 -24.61 -25.98
N THR A 591 5.58 -25.94 -26.15
CA THR A 591 6.66 -26.94 -26.15
C THR A 591 7.17 -27.35 -27.54
N ALA A 592 6.57 -26.86 -28.63
CA ALA A 592 7.02 -27.10 -30.01
C ALA A 592 8.52 -26.78 -30.18
N ALA A 593 9.22 -27.53 -31.04
CA ALA A 593 10.67 -27.39 -31.23
C ALA A 593 11.05 -25.97 -31.67
N THR A 594 12.08 -25.39 -31.03
CA THR A 594 12.58 -24.05 -31.37
C THR A 594 13.38 -24.12 -32.69
N PRO A 595 13.17 -23.22 -33.67
CA PRO A 595 13.97 -23.19 -34.90
C PRO A 595 15.47 -23.02 -34.65
N ASP A 596 16.30 -23.68 -35.46
CA ASP A 596 17.77 -23.72 -35.29
C ASP A 596 18.41 -22.33 -35.29
N CYS A 597 17.92 -21.40 -36.12
CA CYS A 597 18.39 -20.01 -36.15
C CYS A 597 18.22 -19.28 -34.81
N ILE A 598 17.14 -19.57 -34.08
CA ILE A 598 16.86 -19.00 -32.75
C ILE A 598 17.68 -19.75 -31.68
N LEU A 599 17.87 -21.07 -31.81
CA LEU A 599 18.73 -21.86 -30.93
C LEU A 599 20.20 -21.41 -30.98
N ASP A 600 20.74 -21.16 -32.17
CA ASP A 600 22.13 -20.73 -32.34
C ASP A 600 22.35 -19.26 -31.93
N TRP A 601 21.39 -18.36 -32.19
CA TRP A 601 21.40 -17.04 -31.57
C TRP A 601 21.38 -17.15 -30.03
N ALA A 602 20.54 -18.02 -29.46
CA ALA A 602 20.42 -18.18 -28.01
C ALA A 602 21.73 -18.72 -27.41
N ARG A 603 22.36 -19.73 -28.02
CA ARG A 603 23.71 -20.23 -27.67
C ARG A 603 24.76 -19.12 -27.69
N GLY A 604 24.70 -18.24 -28.68
CA GLY A 604 25.57 -17.06 -28.79
C GLY A 604 25.32 -16.03 -27.68
N LYS A 605 24.06 -15.67 -27.45
CA LYS A 605 23.64 -14.70 -26.41
C LYS A 605 23.96 -15.21 -25.00
N LEU A 606 23.70 -16.49 -24.72
CA LEU A 606 24.07 -17.16 -23.46
C LEU A 606 25.57 -17.05 -23.17
N ARG A 607 26.43 -17.22 -24.18
CA ARG A 607 27.88 -17.06 -24.04
C ARG A 607 28.27 -15.61 -23.72
N SER A 608 27.70 -14.64 -24.45
CA SER A 608 27.90 -13.20 -24.19
C SER A 608 27.46 -12.80 -22.77
N CYS A 609 26.30 -13.27 -22.31
CA CYS A 609 25.81 -13.08 -20.95
C CYS A 609 26.73 -13.68 -19.89
N MET A 610 27.22 -14.91 -20.10
CA MET A 610 28.19 -15.58 -19.21
C MET A 610 29.53 -14.82 -19.16
N ASP A 611 29.98 -14.22 -20.26
CA ASP A 611 31.23 -13.46 -20.31
C ASP A 611 31.12 -12.09 -19.62
N ALA A 612 29.98 -11.38 -19.74
CA ALA A 612 29.70 -10.17 -18.95
C ALA A 612 29.63 -10.47 -17.44
N CYS A 613 28.99 -11.59 -17.08
CA CYS A 613 28.84 -12.07 -15.71
C CYS A 613 30.18 -12.31 -14.97
N ALA A 614 31.30 -12.48 -15.69
CA ALA A 614 32.61 -12.73 -15.09
C ALA A 614 33.06 -11.60 -14.14
N SER A 615 32.69 -10.35 -14.46
CA SER A 615 32.96 -9.13 -13.67
C SER A 615 31.92 -8.81 -12.59
N GLU A 616 30.76 -9.48 -12.57
CA GLU A 616 29.62 -9.16 -11.71
C GLU A 616 29.64 -9.92 -10.37
N SER A 617 28.86 -9.48 -9.38
CA SER A 617 28.69 -10.27 -8.14
C SER A 617 27.81 -11.50 -8.39
N LEU A 618 28.29 -12.69 -8.00
CA LEU A 618 27.57 -13.95 -8.23
C LEU A 618 26.66 -14.30 -7.05
N GLY A 619 25.35 -14.20 -7.27
CA GLY A 619 24.32 -14.61 -6.32
C GLY A 619 23.99 -16.10 -6.36
N ARG A 620 23.18 -16.54 -5.40
CA ARG A 620 22.67 -17.92 -5.25
C ARG A 620 22.07 -18.47 -6.54
N GLU A 621 21.30 -17.67 -7.26
CA GLU A 621 20.56 -18.07 -8.46
C GLU A 621 21.46 -18.26 -9.70
N ASN A 622 22.62 -17.59 -9.75
CA ASN A 622 23.60 -17.79 -10.82
C ASN A 622 24.19 -19.22 -10.80
N GLY A 623 24.18 -19.89 -9.64
CA GLY A 623 24.75 -21.22 -9.44
C GLY A 623 24.06 -22.29 -10.28
N PRO A 624 22.74 -22.52 -10.07
CA PRO A 624 21.97 -23.45 -10.89
C PRO A 624 21.94 -23.06 -12.37
N ALA A 625 21.81 -21.76 -12.67
CA ALA A 625 21.81 -21.25 -14.04
C ALA A 625 23.10 -21.61 -14.80
N MET A 626 24.27 -21.53 -14.16
CA MET A 626 25.54 -21.94 -14.79
C MET A 626 25.67 -23.47 -14.97
N VAL A 627 25.04 -24.30 -14.12
CA VAL A 627 25.04 -25.76 -14.35
C VAL A 627 24.13 -26.11 -15.53
N ASP A 628 22.94 -25.51 -15.59
CA ASP A 628 21.95 -25.81 -16.62
C ASP A 628 22.28 -25.18 -17.99
N LEU A 629 23.04 -24.07 -18.00
CA LEU A 629 23.67 -23.48 -19.19
C LEU A 629 24.43 -24.50 -20.04
N ALA A 630 25.12 -25.46 -19.41
CA ALA A 630 25.91 -26.45 -20.12
C ALA A 630 25.05 -27.35 -21.04
N LEU A 631 23.76 -27.51 -20.73
CA LEU A 631 22.82 -28.36 -21.47
C LEU A 631 22.42 -27.77 -22.84
N PHE A 632 22.71 -26.49 -23.09
CA PHE A 632 22.47 -25.83 -24.38
C PHE A 632 23.54 -26.15 -25.44
N PHE A 633 24.62 -26.86 -25.06
CA PHE A 633 25.77 -27.16 -25.91
C PHE A 633 25.99 -28.67 -26.07
N ASN A 634 26.57 -29.06 -27.21
CA ASN A 634 26.65 -30.45 -27.66
C ASN A 634 27.49 -31.39 -26.76
N ASP A 635 28.39 -30.82 -25.93
CA ASP A 635 29.14 -31.55 -24.90
C ASP A 635 29.10 -30.77 -23.57
N PRO A 636 28.07 -31.03 -22.73
CA PRO A 636 27.93 -30.36 -21.44
C PRO A 636 29.11 -30.64 -20.47
N PRO A 637 29.67 -31.88 -20.36
CA PRO A 637 30.89 -32.14 -19.61
C PRO A 637 32.11 -31.31 -20.02
N ALA A 638 32.38 -31.17 -21.32
CA ALA A 638 33.46 -30.33 -21.83
C ALA A 638 33.19 -28.85 -21.54
N PHE A 639 31.96 -28.37 -21.72
CA PHE A 639 31.58 -26.98 -21.40
C PHE A 639 31.79 -26.66 -19.90
N MET A 640 31.35 -27.55 -19.01
CA MET A 640 31.52 -27.42 -17.56
C MET A 640 33.00 -27.40 -17.13
N SER A 641 33.86 -28.17 -17.79
CA SER A 641 35.27 -28.34 -17.42
C SER A 641 36.21 -27.33 -18.08
N GLN A 642 35.94 -26.92 -19.32
CA GLN A 642 36.80 -26.01 -20.10
C GLN A 642 36.34 -24.55 -20.05
N ILE A 643 35.02 -24.29 -20.00
CA ILE A 643 34.46 -22.93 -20.16
C ILE A 643 34.03 -22.33 -18.82
N ILE A 644 33.21 -23.04 -18.05
CA ILE A 644 32.68 -22.52 -16.78
C ILE A 644 33.71 -22.64 -15.66
N SER A 645 34.36 -23.81 -15.56
CA SER A 645 35.30 -24.13 -14.49
C SER A 645 36.44 -23.13 -14.25
N PRO A 646 37.08 -22.53 -15.28
CA PRO A 646 38.08 -21.49 -15.09
C PRO A 646 37.48 -20.16 -14.62
N ARG A 647 36.35 -19.74 -15.19
CA ARG A 647 35.67 -18.46 -14.87
C ARG A 647 35.23 -18.41 -13.39
N ILE A 648 34.65 -19.50 -12.87
CA ILE A 648 34.16 -19.51 -11.48
C ILE A 648 35.28 -19.68 -10.44
N GLY A 649 36.42 -20.28 -10.81
CA GLY A 649 37.44 -20.74 -9.86
C GLY A 649 38.11 -19.63 -9.02
N GLN A 650 38.04 -18.38 -9.48
CA GLN A 650 38.64 -17.21 -8.83
C GLN A 650 37.68 -16.46 -7.88
N ARG A 651 36.41 -16.88 -7.79
CA ARG A 651 35.32 -16.13 -7.13
C ARG A 651 35.11 -16.49 -5.66
N HIS A 652 36.12 -16.20 -4.85
CA HIS A 652 36.17 -16.59 -3.42
C HIS A 652 35.16 -15.84 -2.53
N ASP A 653 34.56 -14.78 -3.06
CA ASP A 653 33.48 -13.96 -2.51
C ASP A 653 32.11 -14.68 -2.52
N ALA A 654 31.88 -15.53 -3.52
CA ALA A 654 30.54 -15.94 -3.94
C ALA A 654 30.01 -17.20 -3.21
N ALA A 655 29.91 -17.16 -1.88
CA ALA A 655 29.62 -18.36 -1.09
C ALA A 655 28.23 -18.99 -1.36
N ALA A 656 27.16 -18.18 -1.49
CA ALA A 656 25.81 -18.68 -1.79
C ALA A 656 25.70 -19.26 -3.21
N PHE A 657 26.37 -18.64 -4.19
CA PHE A 657 26.53 -19.15 -5.55
C PHE A 657 27.15 -20.55 -5.56
N PHE A 658 28.30 -20.73 -4.89
CA PHE A 658 29.02 -22.01 -4.90
C PHE A 658 28.22 -23.15 -4.29
N LEU A 659 27.52 -22.91 -3.18
CA LEU A 659 26.66 -23.91 -2.55
C LEU A 659 25.52 -24.34 -3.49
N ALA A 660 24.86 -23.39 -4.16
CA ALA A 660 23.77 -23.67 -5.09
C ALA A 660 24.25 -24.32 -6.41
N PHE A 661 25.42 -23.93 -6.93
CA PHE A 661 26.10 -24.58 -8.06
C PHE A 661 26.41 -26.05 -7.75
N LEU A 662 27.03 -26.33 -6.59
CA LEU A 662 27.37 -27.69 -6.18
C LEU A 662 26.11 -28.55 -5.95
N ALA A 663 25.05 -27.98 -5.39
CA ALA A 663 23.76 -28.67 -5.23
C ALA A 663 23.13 -29.04 -6.58
N ARG A 664 23.06 -28.10 -7.54
CA ARG A 664 22.49 -28.37 -8.89
C ARG A 664 23.34 -29.34 -9.69
N LEU A 665 24.67 -29.22 -9.63
CA LEU A 665 25.62 -30.17 -10.24
C LEU A 665 25.37 -31.60 -9.73
N ARG A 666 25.21 -31.77 -8.41
CA ARG A 666 24.91 -33.08 -7.80
C ARG A 666 23.53 -33.61 -8.22
N GLN A 667 22.54 -32.73 -8.40
CA GLN A 667 21.22 -33.11 -8.89
C GLN A 667 21.26 -33.59 -10.35
N GLN A 668 21.87 -32.82 -11.26
CA GLN A 668 21.95 -33.17 -12.68
C GLN A 668 22.81 -34.41 -12.95
N SER A 669 23.83 -34.67 -12.10
CA SER A 669 24.58 -35.93 -12.12
C SER A 669 23.72 -37.13 -11.67
N LYS A 670 22.92 -37.00 -10.59
CA LYS A 670 21.98 -38.05 -10.16
C LYS A 670 20.90 -38.36 -11.20
N ASN A 671 20.46 -37.35 -11.95
CA ASN A 671 19.46 -37.50 -13.02
C ASN A 671 20.02 -38.17 -14.28
N GLY A 672 21.33 -38.48 -14.35
CA GLY A 672 21.98 -39.01 -15.55
C GLY A 672 22.21 -37.99 -16.68
N ILE A 673 21.66 -36.78 -16.56
CA ILE A 673 21.75 -35.72 -17.58
C ILE A 673 23.20 -35.21 -17.71
N LEU A 674 23.90 -35.01 -16.59
CA LEU A 674 25.35 -34.77 -16.57
C LEU A 674 26.10 -36.06 -16.24
N ALA A 675 26.06 -37.02 -17.18
CA ALA A 675 26.78 -38.30 -17.13
C ALA A 675 28.30 -38.17 -17.29
N MET A 676 28.95 -37.30 -16.49
CA MET A 676 30.40 -37.35 -16.33
C MET A 676 30.78 -38.69 -15.69
N GLY A 677 31.58 -39.52 -16.37
CA GLY A 677 32.15 -40.74 -15.75
C GLY A 677 32.95 -40.44 -14.47
N ASN A 678 33.47 -39.22 -14.37
CA ASN A 678 34.18 -38.67 -13.20
C ASN A 678 33.33 -37.64 -12.42
N ALA A 679 31.99 -37.70 -12.46
CA ALA A 679 31.10 -36.70 -11.82
C ALA A 679 31.43 -36.45 -10.34
N ILE A 680 31.70 -37.53 -9.60
CA ILE A 680 32.04 -37.48 -8.18
C ILE A 680 33.40 -36.78 -7.98
N GLN A 681 34.39 -37.05 -8.83
CA GLN A 681 35.71 -36.40 -8.78
C GLN A 681 35.62 -34.90 -9.12
N PHE A 682 34.78 -34.52 -10.08
CA PHE A 682 34.54 -33.11 -10.42
C PHE A 682 33.83 -32.38 -9.27
N TYR A 683 32.80 -32.99 -8.67
CA TYR A 683 32.15 -32.48 -7.46
C TYR A 683 33.13 -32.35 -6.30
N GLN A 684 33.91 -33.40 -5.99
CA GLN A 684 34.96 -33.42 -4.96
C GLN A 684 35.96 -32.26 -5.17
N THR A 685 36.52 -32.13 -6.37
CA THR A 685 37.47 -31.06 -6.73
C THR A 685 36.88 -29.66 -6.50
N LYS A 686 35.63 -29.43 -6.91
CA LYS A 686 34.97 -28.12 -6.74
C LYS A 686 34.53 -27.87 -5.30
N ALA A 687 34.08 -28.88 -4.56
CA ALA A 687 33.80 -28.79 -3.13
C ALA A 687 35.09 -28.49 -2.33
N ARG A 688 36.20 -29.18 -2.62
CA ARG A 688 37.51 -28.94 -2.00
C ARG A 688 38.02 -27.53 -2.26
N SER A 689 37.87 -27.06 -3.50
CA SER A 689 38.19 -25.68 -3.91
C SER A 689 37.35 -24.66 -3.14
N PHE A 690 36.02 -24.80 -3.11
CA PHE A 690 35.11 -23.95 -2.34
C PHE A 690 35.46 -23.92 -0.84
N ILE A 691 35.60 -25.10 -0.20
CA ILE A 691 35.95 -25.22 1.21
C ILE A 691 37.28 -24.53 1.48
N THR A 692 38.29 -24.71 0.62
CA THR A 692 39.62 -24.09 0.80
C THR A 692 39.54 -22.56 0.71
N LEU A 693 38.81 -22.02 -0.27
CA LEU A 693 38.91 -20.62 -0.68
C LEU A 693 37.87 -19.67 -0.04
N ALA A 694 36.62 -20.08 0.13
CA ALA A 694 35.54 -19.17 0.56
C ALA A 694 35.72 -18.67 2.00
N ASP A 695 35.52 -17.38 2.29
CA ASP A 695 35.61 -16.87 3.66
C ASP A 695 34.29 -17.09 4.43
N PHE A 696 34.30 -18.09 5.32
CA PHE A 696 33.15 -18.43 6.16
C PHE A 696 32.73 -17.29 7.11
N THR A 697 33.58 -16.27 7.33
CA THR A 697 33.21 -15.08 8.11
C THR A 697 32.36 -14.06 7.33
N GLN A 698 32.36 -14.14 6.00
CA GLN A 698 31.53 -13.30 5.12
C GLN A 698 30.20 -13.93 4.75
N MET A 699 29.96 -15.20 5.11
CA MET A 699 28.64 -15.83 5.01
C MET A 699 27.61 -15.03 5.84
N ARG A 700 26.42 -14.84 5.27
CA ARG A 700 25.25 -14.25 5.92
C ARG A 700 24.09 -15.24 5.89
N GLY A 701 23.34 -15.32 6.98
CA GLY A 701 22.12 -16.12 7.03
C GLY A 701 20.93 -15.39 6.38
N ASP A 702 20.02 -16.14 5.76
CA ASP A 702 18.72 -15.57 5.35
C ASP A 702 17.94 -15.08 6.58
N ALA A 703 17.84 -13.76 6.74
CA ALA A 703 17.35 -13.10 7.95
C ALA A 703 15.81 -13.09 8.02
N GLY A 704 15.20 -14.27 8.08
CA GLY A 704 13.76 -14.50 8.10
C GLY A 704 13.00 -13.82 9.26
N GLY A 705 12.64 -12.56 9.07
CA GLY A 705 11.52 -11.87 9.74
C GLY A 705 11.63 -11.57 11.24
N GLN A 706 12.74 -11.88 11.92
CA GLN A 706 12.86 -11.71 13.40
C GLN A 706 13.80 -10.59 13.87
N ALA A 707 14.41 -9.83 12.97
CA ALA A 707 15.14 -8.61 13.32
C ALA A 707 14.21 -7.39 13.26
N ASN A 708 13.82 -6.81 14.40
CA ASN A 708 13.03 -5.58 14.45
C ASN A 708 13.79 -4.42 13.77
N PRO A 709 13.31 -3.86 12.63
CA PRO A 709 14.06 -2.88 11.84
C PRO A 709 13.89 -1.44 12.37
N THR A 710 14.02 -1.25 13.69
CA THR A 710 13.89 0.10 14.28
C THR A 710 15.14 0.92 14.02
N LYS A 711 15.04 1.85 13.05
CA LYS A 711 16.01 2.88 12.64
C LYS A 711 17.11 2.45 11.67
N ILE A 712 16.71 2.17 10.42
CA ILE A 712 17.50 2.49 9.22
C ILE A 712 16.60 3.36 8.32
N THR A 713 17.16 4.35 7.60
CA THR A 713 16.39 5.22 6.70
C THR A 713 15.96 4.48 5.42
N PRO A 714 14.76 4.74 4.86
CA PRO A 714 14.17 3.85 3.85
C PRO A 714 14.98 3.72 2.55
N HIS A 715 15.56 4.83 2.07
CA HIS A 715 16.00 4.94 0.68
C HIS A 715 17.25 4.16 0.27
N ASN A 716 18.06 3.67 1.21
CA ASN A 716 19.18 2.78 0.90
C ASN A 716 18.82 1.31 1.17
N CYS A 717 17.59 1.02 1.58
CA CYS A 717 17.26 -0.29 2.14
C CYS A 717 16.94 -1.34 1.07
N GLU A 718 16.21 -1.01 0.00
CA GLU A 718 15.66 -2.04 -0.91
C GLU A 718 16.72 -2.69 -1.81
N GLN A 719 17.55 -1.92 -2.53
CA GLN A 719 18.65 -2.50 -3.31
C GLN A 719 19.65 -3.24 -2.42
N ALA A 720 19.95 -2.72 -1.23
CA ALA A 720 20.79 -3.40 -0.26
C ALA A 720 20.17 -4.74 0.22
N GLN A 721 18.89 -4.77 0.56
CA GLN A 721 18.18 -6.00 0.94
C GLN A 721 18.06 -7.00 -0.22
N LYS A 722 17.86 -6.53 -1.45
CA LYS A 722 17.76 -7.41 -2.65
C LYS A 722 19.11 -8.04 -2.98
N LEU A 723 20.22 -7.29 -2.83
CA LEU A 723 21.58 -7.79 -2.97
C LEU A 723 21.96 -8.75 -1.82
N ASP A 724 21.69 -8.37 -0.57
CA ASP A 724 21.92 -9.18 0.63
C ASP A 724 21.18 -10.53 0.52
N ARG A 725 19.89 -10.53 0.15
CA ARG A 725 19.11 -11.76 -0.11
C ARG A 725 19.70 -12.66 -1.21
N ARG A 726 20.24 -12.09 -2.29
CA ARG A 726 20.88 -12.89 -3.36
C ARG A 726 22.24 -13.46 -2.96
N THR A 727 22.90 -12.87 -1.96
CA THR A 727 24.14 -13.40 -1.36
C THR A 727 23.95 -14.20 -0.06
N ALA A 728 22.74 -14.19 0.51
CA ALA A 728 22.38 -14.90 1.74
C ALA A 728 22.34 -16.42 1.56
N ILE A 729 22.65 -17.13 2.64
CA ILE A 729 22.71 -18.59 2.71
C ILE A 729 21.65 -19.05 3.70
N SER A 730 20.74 -19.94 3.26
CA SER A 730 19.88 -20.66 4.20
C SER A 730 20.67 -21.81 4.84
N TYR A 731 20.44 -22.06 6.13
CA TYR A 731 21.19 -23.08 6.88
C TYR A 731 20.88 -24.51 6.40
N GLU A 732 19.72 -24.72 5.77
CA GLU A 732 19.35 -25.96 5.09
C GLU A 732 20.32 -26.24 3.93
N VAL A 733 20.60 -25.24 3.07
CA VAL A 733 21.54 -25.39 1.95
C VAL A 733 22.94 -25.76 2.45
N LEU A 734 23.40 -25.13 3.54
CA LEU A 734 24.70 -25.44 4.13
C LEU A 734 24.73 -26.85 4.77
N ALA A 735 23.63 -27.29 5.37
CA ALA A 735 23.48 -28.63 5.94
C ALA A 735 23.37 -29.73 4.86
N ASP A 736 22.67 -29.46 3.76
CA ASP A 736 22.57 -30.37 2.62
C ASP A 736 23.93 -30.49 1.90
N PHE A 737 24.71 -29.40 1.82
CA PHE A 737 26.12 -29.45 1.40
C PHE A 737 26.97 -30.31 2.35
N PHE A 738 26.81 -30.17 3.67
CA PHE A 738 27.50 -31.01 4.66
C PHE A 738 27.14 -32.50 4.51
N SER A 739 25.85 -32.82 4.33
CA SER A 739 25.39 -34.18 4.02
C SER A 739 25.94 -34.69 2.67
N ALA A 740 26.13 -33.80 1.69
CA ALA A 740 26.67 -34.17 0.40
C ALA A 740 28.17 -34.48 0.46
N ILE A 741 28.96 -33.73 1.23
CA ILE A 741 30.40 -34.03 1.40
C ILE A 741 30.66 -35.25 2.29
N ILE A 742 29.79 -35.58 3.26
CA ILE A 742 29.82 -36.89 3.94
C ILE A 742 29.71 -38.01 2.89
N GLN A 743 28.70 -37.91 2.02
CA GLN A 743 28.37 -38.92 1.01
C GLN A 743 29.30 -38.91 -0.22
N SER A 744 30.31 -38.02 -0.26
CA SER A 744 31.30 -37.95 -1.34
C SER A 744 32.75 -37.91 -0.85
N SER A 745 33.02 -38.05 0.46
CA SER A 745 34.38 -38.12 0.98
C SER A 745 34.97 -39.51 0.81
N THR A 746 36.30 -39.58 0.71
CA THR A 746 37.07 -40.84 0.66
C THR A 746 38.32 -40.69 1.52
N GLU A 747 39.03 -41.78 1.81
CA GLU A 747 40.29 -41.71 2.59
C GLU A 747 41.37 -40.81 1.93
N ALA A 748 41.32 -40.64 0.60
CA ALA A 748 42.20 -39.74 -0.15
C ALA A 748 41.65 -38.29 -0.27
N ASP A 749 40.36 -38.08 0.00
CA ASP A 749 39.68 -36.79 -0.10
C ASP A 749 38.63 -36.63 1.02
N ASP A 750 39.12 -36.42 2.24
CA ASP A 750 38.29 -36.13 3.42
C ASP A 750 37.88 -34.65 3.43
N LEU A 751 36.76 -34.38 2.75
CA LEU A 751 36.14 -33.06 2.69
C LEU A 751 35.47 -32.67 4.02
N VAL A 752 35.07 -33.65 4.84
CA VAL A 752 34.39 -33.41 6.13
C VAL A 752 35.39 -32.81 7.13
N THR A 753 36.55 -33.42 7.33
CA THR A 753 37.60 -32.88 8.20
C THR A 753 38.13 -31.54 7.69
N LEU A 754 38.24 -31.35 6.36
CA LEU A 754 38.62 -30.08 5.75
C LEU A 754 37.60 -28.96 6.05
N PHE A 755 36.31 -29.24 5.93
CA PHE A 755 35.25 -28.27 6.25
C PHE A 755 35.22 -27.95 7.75
N VAL A 756 35.25 -28.99 8.61
CA VAL A 756 35.18 -28.82 10.06
C VAL A 756 36.38 -28.05 10.60
N SER A 757 37.61 -28.42 10.20
CA SER A 757 38.82 -27.75 10.67
C SER A 757 38.82 -26.25 10.32
N LYS A 758 38.44 -25.88 9.10
CA LYS A 758 38.31 -24.47 8.70
C LYS A 758 37.25 -23.72 9.53
N LEU A 759 36.08 -24.33 9.74
CA LEU A 759 34.99 -23.70 10.51
C LEU A 759 35.34 -23.57 12.00
N VAL A 760 36.06 -24.54 12.58
CA VAL A 760 36.62 -24.46 13.95
C VAL A 760 37.62 -23.30 14.06
N VAL A 761 38.57 -23.17 13.13
CA VAL A 761 39.54 -22.06 13.10
C VAL A 761 38.85 -20.70 12.93
N LYS A 762 37.80 -20.63 12.11
CA LYS A 762 37.04 -19.39 11.86
C LYS A 762 35.95 -19.08 12.88
N ALA A 763 35.60 -19.99 13.79
CA ALA A 763 34.49 -19.81 14.75
C ALA A 763 34.60 -18.50 15.56
N GLN A 764 35.79 -18.18 16.08
CA GLN A 764 36.03 -16.94 16.83
C GLN A 764 36.13 -15.68 15.95
N GLN A 765 35.98 -15.80 14.62
CA GLN A 765 35.93 -14.69 13.68
C GLN A 765 34.50 -14.41 13.15
N LEU A 766 33.58 -15.38 13.22
CA LEU A 766 32.17 -15.23 12.78
C LEU A 766 31.44 -14.03 13.43
N PRO A 767 30.53 -13.32 12.73
CA PRO A 767 29.79 -12.19 13.31
C PRO A 767 28.70 -12.64 14.30
N ALA A 768 28.40 -11.80 15.29
CA ALA A 768 27.49 -12.14 16.39
C ALA A 768 26.01 -12.33 15.98
N LEU A 769 25.58 -11.71 14.87
CA LEU A 769 24.21 -11.81 14.35
C LEU A 769 23.98 -13.16 13.64
N GLU A 770 24.95 -13.59 12.82
CA GLU A 770 24.85 -14.81 11.98
C GLU A 770 24.68 -16.10 12.78
N PHE A 771 25.00 -16.12 14.07
CA PHE A 771 24.71 -17.27 14.91
C PHE A 771 23.20 -17.59 14.97
N HIS A 772 22.33 -16.58 14.93
CA HIS A 772 20.88 -16.81 14.96
C HIS A 772 20.30 -17.17 13.58
N ALA A 773 20.78 -16.52 12.53
CA ALA A 773 20.27 -16.72 11.16
C ALA A 773 20.83 -17.98 10.48
N LEU A 774 22.12 -18.28 10.69
CA LEU A 774 22.84 -19.35 10.00
C LEU A 774 23.33 -20.45 10.95
N TRP A 775 24.21 -20.13 11.90
CA TRP A 775 25.05 -21.17 12.54
C TRP A 775 24.34 -22.04 13.59
N LEU A 776 23.44 -21.50 14.42
CA LEU A 776 22.67 -22.31 15.38
C LEU A 776 21.57 -23.15 14.70
N PRO A 777 20.82 -22.64 13.71
CA PRO A 777 19.98 -23.48 12.86
C PRO A 777 20.76 -24.60 12.16
N PHE A 778 21.93 -24.29 11.57
CA PHE A 778 22.82 -25.27 10.95
C PHE A 778 23.24 -26.37 11.93
N LEU A 779 23.76 -26.01 13.10
CA LEU A 779 24.16 -26.99 14.14
C LEU A 779 22.99 -27.91 14.56
N ARG A 780 21.77 -27.38 14.71
CA ARG A 780 20.59 -28.22 15.01
C ARG A 780 20.25 -29.17 13.86
N ARG A 781 20.39 -28.71 12.60
CA ARG A 781 20.14 -29.53 11.41
C ARG A 781 21.23 -30.60 11.18
N LEU A 782 22.45 -30.39 11.67
CA LEU A 782 23.53 -31.39 11.59
C LEU A 782 23.24 -32.66 12.40
N ILE A 783 22.61 -32.55 13.57
CA ILE A 783 22.39 -33.71 14.47
C ILE A 783 21.67 -34.88 13.77
N PRO A 784 20.49 -34.70 13.14
CA PRO A 784 19.84 -35.79 12.39
C PRO A 784 20.66 -36.25 11.17
N ILE A 785 21.44 -35.37 10.53
CA ILE A 785 22.30 -35.77 9.40
C ILE A 785 23.42 -36.71 9.87
N LEU A 786 24.06 -36.41 11.01
CA LEU A 786 25.10 -37.27 11.60
C LEU A 786 24.51 -38.65 11.95
N VAL A 787 23.38 -38.69 12.65
CA VAL A 787 22.67 -39.92 13.02
C VAL A 787 22.25 -40.73 11.78
N SER A 788 21.65 -40.10 10.76
CA SER A 788 21.23 -40.78 9.53
C SER A 788 22.38 -41.32 8.67
N ASN A 789 23.60 -40.80 8.82
CA ASN A 789 24.80 -41.35 8.17
C ASN A 789 25.63 -42.23 9.15
N THR A 790 25.04 -42.67 10.27
CA THR A 790 25.66 -43.53 11.31
C THR A 790 26.93 -42.98 11.96
N ILE A 791 27.11 -41.65 11.96
CA ILE A 791 28.27 -40.99 12.58
C ILE A 791 28.00 -40.81 14.09
N PRO A 792 28.86 -41.33 14.98
CA PRO A 792 28.72 -41.14 16.43
C PRO A 792 28.82 -39.65 16.82
N LEU A 793 27.95 -39.20 17.72
CA LEU A 793 27.88 -37.78 18.13
C LEU A 793 29.03 -37.37 19.05
N ASP A 794 29.67 -38.33 19.70
CA ASP A 794 30.92 -38.19 20.47
C ASP A 794 32.18 -38.22 19.60
N ASN A 795 32.05 -38.33 18.28
CA ASN A 795 33.18 -38.28 17.35
C ASN A 795 33.95 -36.94 17.51
N ARG A 796 35.28 -37.04 17.59
CA ARG A 796 36.22 -35.94 17.83
C ARG A 796 35.96 -34.70 16.97
N TYR A 797 35.68 -34.85 15.67
CA TYR A 797 35.43 -33.68 14.81
C TYR A 797 34.07 -33.03 15.08
N CYS A 798 33.05 -33.82 15.46
CA CYS A 798 31.75 -33.29 15.88
C CYS A 798 31.89 -32.51 17.19
N GLN A 799 32.61 -33.07 18.17
CA GLN A 799 32.89 -32.40 19.44
C GLN A 799 33.67 -31.09 19.28
N GLN A 800 34.69 -31.08 18.39
CA GLN A 800 35.43 -29.86 18.05
C GLN A 800 34.53 -28.81 17.40
N LEU A 801 33.69 -29.19 16.43
CA LEU A 801 32.80 -28.28 15.72
C LEU A 801 31.78 -27.61 16.65
N PHE A 802 31.03 -28.42 17.41
CA PHE A 802 29.97 -27.92 18.29
C PHE A 802 30.55 -27.11 19.46
N SER A 803 31.67 -27.56 20.06
CA SER A 803 32.36 -26.79 21.10
C SER A 803 32.85 -25.44 20.59
N ALA A 804 33.52 -25.39 19.43
CA ALA A 804 34.08 -24.15 18.89
C ALA A 804 33.00 -23.12 18.56
N LEU A 805 31.90 -23.54 17.90
CA LEU A 805 30.82 -22.65 17.49
C LEU A 805 29.94 -22.21 18.66
N LEU A 806 29.58 -23.11 19.59
CA LEU A 806 28.76 -22.71 20.75
C LEU A 806 29.55 -21.88 21.76
N HIS A 807 30.86 -22.13 21.94
CA HIS A 807 31.71 -21.25 22.75
C HIS A 807 31.89 -19.87 22.10
N ALA A 808 32.08 -19.80 20.78
CA ALA A 808 32.11 -18.53 20.05
C ALA A 808 30.77 -17.76 20.15
N TYR A 809 29.64 -18.46 20.03
CA TYR A 809 28.31 -17.88 20.21
C TYR A 809 28.14 -17.24 21.59
N VAL A 810 28.39 -18.01 22.66
CA VAL A 810 28.25 -17.55 24.05
C VAL A 810 29.14 -16.33 24.30
N ASN A 811 30.40 -16.38 23.88
CA ASN A 811 31.35 -15.30 24.16
C ASN A 811 31.14 -14.05 23.30
N LYS A 812 30.67 -14.18 22.04
CA LYS A 812 30.42 -13.02 21.15
C LYS A 812 29.03 -12.42 21.27
N TYR A 813 27.98 -13.26 21.31
CA TYR A 813 26.61 -12.77 21.33
C TYR A 813 26.19 -12.30 22.72
N VAL A 814 26.43 -13.12 23.75
CA VAL A 814 26.11 -12.72 25.13
C VAL A 814 27.19 -11.76 25.65
N GLY A 815 28.44 -12.23 25.65
CA GLY A 815 29.58 -11.52 26.21
C GLY A 815 29.58 -11.45 27.75
N HIS A 816 30.65 -10.95 28.35
CA HIS A 816 30.72 -10.79 29.81
C HIS A 816 29.70 -9.78 30.34
N LYS A 817 29.27 -9.98 31.59
CA LYS A 817 28.41 -9.05 32.34
C LYS A 817 29.04 -7.63 32.31
N PRO A 818 28.29 -6.59 31.92
CA PRO A 818 28.75 -5.21 32.02
C PRO A 818 29.14 -4.86 33.46
N ALA A 819 30.31 -4.26 33.63
CA ALA A 819 30.78 -3.80 34.94
C ALA A 819 29.83 -2.74 35.53
N GLU A 820 29.55 -2.85 36.83
CA GLU A 820 28.66 -1.95 37.56
C GLU A 820 29.36 -0.60 37.82
N ASN A 821 29.28 0.28 36.83
CA ASN A 821 29.85 1.62 36.90
C ASN A 821 29.00 2.55 37.77
N THR A 822 29.37 2.64 39.05
CA THR A 822 28.79 3.53 40.06
C THR A 822 29.27 4.99 39.97
N SER A 823 30.17 5.33 39.05
CA SER A 823 30.72 6.68 38.94
C SER A 823 29.67 7.71 38.54
N LEU A 824 29.69 8.86 39.22
CA LEU A 824 28.90 10.05 38.88
C LEU A 824 29.65 11.02 37.94
N ILE A 825 30.78 10.62 37.37
CA ILE A 825 31.48 11.39 36.33
C ILE A 825 30.82 11.15 34.96
N ARG A 826 30.53 12.21 34.21
CA ARG A 826 29.90 12.18 32.89
C ARG A 826 30.78 12.93 31.86
N PRO A 827 30.78 12.53 30.57
CA PRO A 827 31.47 13.27 29.53
C PRO A 827 30.87 14.68 29.40
N GLY A 828 31.72 15.67 29.10
CA GLY A 828 31.29 17.04 28.88
C GLY A 828 30.63 17.27 27.51
N VAL A 829 29.80 18.30 27.42
CA VAL A 829 29.22 18.80 26.17
C VAL A 829 30.28 19.56 25.36
N ARG A 830 30.12 19.61 24.04
CA ARG A 830 31.16 20.10 23.10
C ARG A 830 31.27 21.63 23.04
N CYS A 831 30.24 22.38 23.39
CA CYS A 831 30.28 23.85 23.34
C CYS A 831 31.21 24.44 24.41
N GLN A 832 31.97 25.46 24.03
CA GLN A 832 32.99 26.11 24.88
C GLN A 832 32.50 27.41 25.54
N CYS A 833 31.20 27.74 25.48
CA CYS A 833 30.66 28.93 26.13
C CYS A 833 30.77 28.83 27.67
N SER A 834 30.75 29.96 28.38
CA SER A 834 30.93 30.01 29.84
C SER A 834 29.90 29.17 30.62
N ASP A 835 28.65 29.10 30.15
CA ASP A 835 27.62 28.24 30.73
C ASP A 835 27.92 26.74 30.52
N CYS A 836 28.38 26.34 29.33
CA CYS A 836 28.78 24.96 29.05
C CYS A 836 30.07 24.57 29.78
N GLN A 837 31.02 25.50 29.99
CA GLN A 837 32.18 25.28 30.85
C GLN A 837 31.80 25.09 32.33
N TRP A 838 30.73 25.73 32.79
CA TRP A 838 30.19 25.51 34.14
C TRP A 838 29.47 24.16 34.25
N LEU A 839 28.61 23.84 33.27
CA LEU A 839 27.99 22.52 33.15
C LEU A 839 29.03 21.40 33.09
N ASN A 840 30.10 21.55 32.30
CA ASN A 840 31.17 20.56 32.17
C ASN A 840 31.95 20.32 33.47
N ARG A 841 32.16 21.37 34.29
CA ARG A 841 32.72 21.21 35.64
C ARG A 841 31.82 20.38 36.55
N PHE A 842 30.49 20.60 36.51
CA PHE A 842 29.54 19.73 37.22
C PHE A 842 29.55 18.30 36.66
N LEU A 843 29.52 18.11 35.34
CA LEU A 843 29.51 16.78 34.70
C LEU A 843 30.75 15.96 35.05
N ALA A 844 31.93 16.59 35.10
CA ALA A 844 33.18 15.98 35.52
C ALA A 844 33.26 15.68 37.04
N GLY A 845 32.49 16.39 37.87
CA GLY A 845 32.49 16.21 39.34
C GLY A 845 31.74 14.96 39.82
N THR A 846 31.80 14.69 41.12
CA THR A 846 31.08 13.58 41.78
C THR A 846 29.66 13.94 42.23
N GLU A 847 29.27 15.21 42.16
CA GLU A 847 27.92 15.66 42.54
C GLU A 847 26.83 15.02 41.66
N ARG A 848 25.69 14.65 42.26
CA ARG A 848 24.58 14.02 41.54
C ARG A 848 23.60 15.02 40.91
N VAL A 849 23.42 16.21 41.51
CA VAL A 849 22.41 17.20 41.10
C VAL A 849 23.02 18.59 41.00
N GLY A 850 23.13 19.12 39.79
CA GLY A 850 23.61 20.47 39.50
C GLY A 850 22.44 21.44 39.31
N ARG A 851 22.63 22.71 39.67
CA ARG A 851 21.60 23.76 39.56
C ARG A 851 22.17 25.00 38.86
N PHE A 852 21.56 25.40 37.75
CA PHE A 852 22.04 26.45 36.87
C PHE A 852 20.95 27.52 36.67
N SER A 853 21.01 28.59 37.46
CA SER A 853 20.03 29.69 37.46
C SER A 853 20.32 30.70 36.34
N VAL A 854 19.74 30.48 35.15
CA VAL A 854 20.01 31.29 33.94
C VAL A 854 18.73 31.60 33.15
N ASN A 855 18.78 32.67 32.35
CA ASN A 855 17.62 33.16 31.58
C ASN A 855 17.13 32.14 30.52
N LYS A 856 15.91 32.34 29.99
CA LYS A 856 15.23 31.40 29.07
C LYS A 856 16.10 30.98 27.87
N LYS A 857 16.81 31.93 27.22
CA LYS A 857 17.68 31.64 26.07
C LYS A 857 18.90 30.79 26.47
N ARG A 858 19.63 31.19 27.52
CA ARG A 858 20.80 30.45 28.04
C ARG A 858 20.43 29.05 28.55
N ARG A 859 19.26 28.91 29.17
CA ARG A 859 18.74 27.61 29.63
C ARG A 859 18.38 26.67 28.48
N MET A 860 17.74 27.18 27.43
CA MET A 860 17.41 26.39 26.24
C MET A 860 18.67 25.83 25.57
N HIS A 861 19.74 26.65 25.48
CA HIS A 861 21.04 26.22 24.98
C HIS A 861 21.63 25.06 25.82
N LEU A 862 21.56 25.11 27.15
CA LEU A 862 22.05 24.02 28.01
C LEU A 862 21.24 22.73 27.86
N HIS A 863 19.91 22.79 27.70
CA HIS A 863 19.08 21.63 27.35
C HIS A 863 19.57 21.00 26.03
N GLN A 864 19.65 21.79 24.95
CA GLN A 864 20.09 21.34 23.62
C GLN A 864 21.49 20.72 23.62
N GLN A 865 22.43 21.23 24.43
CA GLN A 865 23.78 20.68 24.55
C GLN A 865 23.83 19.35 25.32
N LEU A 866 22.97 19.15 26.33
CA LEU A 866 22.85 17.86 27.01
C LEU A 866 22.22 16.79 26.11
N ASP A 867 21.17 17.15 25.37
CA ASP A 867 20.46 16.23 24.48
C ASP A 867 21.32 15.82 23.28
N SER A 868 21.93 16.79 22.58
CA SER A 868 22.87 16.51 21.47
C SER A 868 24.17 15.83 21.94
N GLY A 869 24.56 16.00 23.21
CA GLY A 869 25.66 15.28 23.84
C GLY A 869 25.32 13.85 24.27
N GLY A 870 24.04 13.47 24.31
CA GLY A 870 23.58 12.14 24.76
C GLY A 870 23.96 11.81 26.21
N VAL A 871 24.06 12.83 27.07
CA VAL A 871 24.64 12.71 28.42
C VAL A 871 23.69 11.96 29.37
N ASP A 872 24.17 10.94 30.09
CA ASP A 872 23.36 10.14 31.04
C ASP A 872 22.98 10.95 32.31
N CYS A 873 21.96 11.78 32.13
CA CYS A 873 21.30 12.63 33.11
C CYS A 873 19.84 12.91 32.70
N THR A 874 19.03 13.39 33.64
CA THR A 874 17.82 14.15 33.36
C THR A 874 18.08 15.64 33.54
N HIS A 875 17.34 16.47 32.83
CA HIS A 875 17.41 17.92 32.94
C HIS A 875 16.00 18.53 32.91
N GLU A 876 15.72 19.47 33.81
CA GLU A 876 14.37 20.04 33.99
C GLU A 876 14.43 21.52 34.41
N THR A 877 13.45 22.32 33.98
CA THR A 877 13.31 23.71 34.45
C THR A 877 12.48 23.74 35.73
N TRP A 878 13.10 24.07 36.86
CA TRP A 878 12.37 24.43 38.08
C TRP A 878 11.78 25.82 37.92
N ARG A 879 10.45 25.89 37.79
CA ARG A 879 9.67 27.11 37.52
C ARG A 879 9.40 27.94 38.79
N SER A 880 10.43 28.20 39.59
CA SER A 880 10.37 29.10 40.75
C SER A 880 11.50 30.12 40.72
N GLY A 881 11.20 31.35 41.14
CA GLY A 881 12.13 32.49 41.09
C GLY A 881 12.43 33.02 39.68
N SER A 882 13.20 34.11 39.63
CA SER A 882 13.74 34.69 38.40
C SER A 882 15.21 35.07 38.62
N PRO A 883 16.17 34.61 37.79
CA PRO A 883 15.99 33.68 36.68
C PRO A 883 15.66 32.25 37.16
N GLN A 884 14.75 31.58 36.44
CA GLN A 884 14.38 30.18 36.69
C GLN A 884 15.57 29.22 36.53
N THR A 885 15.61 28.17 37.35
CA THR A 885 16.76 27.27 37.48
C THR A 885 16.64 26.02 36.63
N LEU A 886 17.68 25.68 35.88
CA LEU A 886 17.87 24.35 35.30
C LEU A 886 18.40 23.39 36.38
N VAL A 887 17.71 22.29 36.62
CA VAL A 887 18.18 21.20 37.49
C VAL A 887 18.66 20.07 36.59
N VAL A 888 19.93 19.65 36.74
CA VAL A 888 20.52 18.53 35.98
C VAL A 888 20.88 17.42 36.96
N THR A 889 20.19 16.28 36.87
CA THR A 889 20.39 15.14 37.76
C THR A 889 21.04 14.00 36.99
N LYS A 890 22.25 13.59 37.40
CA LYS A 890 22.97 12.48 36.76
C LYS A 890 22.27 11.16 37.03
N THR A 891 22.08 10.37 35.98
CA THR A 891 21.41 9.06 36.00
C THR A 891 22.39 7.94 35.63
N PHE A 892 21.95 6.69 35.78
CA PHE A 892 22.69 5.51 35.33
C PHE A 892 21.94 4.77 34.22
N ARG A 893 21.06 5.46 33.49
CA ARG A 893 20.13 4.87 32.50
C ARG A 893 20.87 4.14 31.39
N HIS A 894 22.07 4.58 31.03
CA HIS A 894 22.90 3.90 30.04
C HIS A 894 23.51 2.59 30.59
N ASN A 895 23.89 2.56 31.87
CA ASN A 895 24.40 1.35 32.53
C ASN A 895 23.27 0.35 32.80
N GLU A 896 22.13 0.84 33.29
CA GLU A 896 20.88 0.08 33.45
C GLU A 896 20.45 -0.55 32.13
N LYS A 897 20.43 0.22 31.04
CA LYS A 897 20.16 -0.28 29.69
C LYS A 897 21.18 -1.34 29.25
N ARG A 898 22.49 -1.09 29.36
CA ARG A 898 23.52 -2.08 28.99
C ARG A 898 23.38 -3.39 29.76
N LEU A 899 23.03 -3.34 31.04
CA LEU A 899 22.78 -4.52 31.86
C LEU A 899 21.48 -5.24 31.45
N LEU A 900 20.43 -4.50 31.10
CA LEU A 900 19.17 -5.06 30.58
C LEU A 900 19.38 -5.72 29.21
N ASP A 901 20.09 -5.05 28.29
CA ASP A 901 20.45 -5.58 26.98
C ASP A 901 21.27 -6.87 27.12
N TRP A 902 22.23 -6.92 28.07
CA TRP A 902 22.98 -8.14 28.38
C TRP A 902 22.10 -9.27 28.94
N LYS A 903 21.23 -8.97 29.91
CA LYS A 903 20.26 -9.94 30.46
C LYS A 903 19.36 -10.51 29.35
N SER A 904 18.89 -9.68 28.43
CA SER A 904 18.08 -10.09 27.28
C SER A 904 18.85 -11.05 26.35
N ARG A 905 20.11 -10.75 26.01
CA ARG A 905 20.95 -11.64 25.19
C ARG A 905 21.26 -12.96 25.92
N LEU A 906 21.52 -12.92 27.22
CA LEU A 906 21.73 -14.12 28.06
C LEU A 906 20.48 -15.02 28.08
N MET A 907 19.29 -14.43 28.25
CA MET A 907 18.04 -15.20 28.22
C MET A 907 17.78 -15.81 26.84
N LEU A 908 17.96 -15.04 25.75
CA LEU A 908 17.81 -15.58 24.39
C LEU A 908 18.81 -16.70 24.10
N ALA A 909 20.06 -16.57 24.54
CA ALA A 909 21.08 -17.60 24.33
C ALA A 909 20.77 -18.89 25.10
N LYS A 910 20.32 -18.80 26.36
CA LYS A 910 19.83 -19.97 27.10
C LYS A 910 18.64 -20.62 26.41
N GLU A 911 17.74 -19.83 25.82
CA GLU A 911 16.61 -20.35 25.05
C GLU A 911 17.00 -20.99 23.71
N GLN A 912 18.01 -20.47 23.02
CA GLN A 912 18.52 -21.10 21.79
C GLN A 912 19.29 -22.40 22.07
N ILE A 913 19.95 -22.53 23.23
CA ILE A 913 20.60 -23.76 23.67
C ILE A 913 19.58 -24.83 24.12
N ARG A 914 18.46 -24.44 24.76
CA ARG A 914 17.35 -25.38 25.10
C ARG A 914 16.69 -26.06 23.89
N LYS A 915 16.87 -25.51 22.68
CA LYS A 915 16.39 -26.11 21.42
C LYS A 915 17.28 -27.26 20.91
N PHE A 916 18.36 -27.57 21.61
CA PHE A 916 19.13 -28.80 21.41
C PHE A 916 18.68 -29.84 22.44
N GLU A 917 18.57 -31.10 22.02
CA GLU A 917 18.24 -32.19 22.92
C GLU A 917 19.39 -32.42 23.94
N PRO A 918 19.12 -32.46 25.26
CA PRO A 918 20.17 -32.45 26.28
C PRO A 918 21.19 -33.58 26.16
N LEU A 919 20.74 -34.80 25.82
CA LEU A 919 21.60 -35.97 25.68
C LEU A 919 22.53 -35.84 24.47
N HIS A 920 21.98 -35.51 23.30
CA HIS A 920 22.76 -35.24 22.09
C HIS A 920 23.77 -34.10 22.30
N LEU A 921 23.37 -32.99 22.96
CA LEU A 921 24.26 -31.88 23.26
C LEU A 921 25.38 -32.27 24.25
N SER A 922 25.13 -33.19 25.20
CA SER A 922 26.18 -33.67 26.11
C SER A 922 27.26 -34.49 25.40
N LEU A 923 26.89 -35.35 24.45
CA LEU A 923 27.82 -36.10 23.60
C LEU A 923 28.63 -35.17 22.69
N LEU A 924 27.96 -34.16 22.11
CA LEU A 924 28.54 -33.17 21.18
C LEU A 924 29.40 -32.08 21.84
N LEU A 925 29.35 -31.91 23.16
CA LEU A 925 30.20 -30.96 23.89
C LEU A 925 31.21 -31.64 24.83
N GLY A 926 30.96 -32.88 25.24
CA GLY A 926 31.81 -33.63 26.17
C GLY A 926 32.16 -32.79 27.42
N PRO A 927 33.45 -32.57 27.74
CA PRO A 927 33.86 -31.82 28.92
C PRO A 927 33.43 -30.34 28.89
N ASN A 928 33.11 -29.76 27.73
CA ASN A 928 32.72 -28.36 27.60
C ASN A 928 31.24 -28.10 27.93
N TYR A 929 30.44 -29.16 28.14
CA TYR A 929 28.98 -29.07 28.26
C TYR A 929 28.53 -28.10 29.35
N LEU A 930 28.99 -28.28 30.60
CA LEU A 930 28.57 -27.45 31.73
C LEU A 930 28.96 -25.98 31.53
N THR A 931 30.19 -25.72 31.10
CA THR A 931 30.71 -24.36 30.84
C THR A 931 29.85 -23.59 29.83
N ILE A 932 29.49 -24.24 28.72
CA ILE A 932 28.71 -23.63 27.63
C ILE A 932 27.22 -23.48 28.01
N VAL A 933 26.63 -24.47 28.68
CA VAL A 933 25.21 -24.46 29.03
C VAL A 933 24.92 -23.51 30.20
N ASN A 934 25.75 -23.52 31.25
CA ASN A 934 25.51 -22.68 32.43
C ASN A 934 25.92 -21.22 32.20
N MET A 935 26.96 -21.00 31.38
CA MET A 935 27.55 -19.69 31.03
C MET A 935 28.15 -18.93 32.24
N GLU A 936 28.62 -19.66 33.26
CA GLU A 936 29.12 -19.10 34.53
C GLU A 936 30.31 -18.15 34.32
N HIS A 937 31.20 -18.46 33.38
CA HIS A 937 32.37 -17.64 33.04
C HIS A 937 32.03 -16.24 32.49
N LEU A 938 30.80 -16.03 32.01
CA LEU A 938 30.32 -14.69 31.61
C LEU A 938 29.90 -13.81 32.79
N SER A 939 29.65 -14.40 33.96
CA SER A 939 29.20 -13.68 35.16
C SER A 939 30.36 -13.18 36.01
N ALA A 940 31.54 -13.80 35.90
CA ALA A 940 32.78 -13.29 36.45
C ALA A 940 33.18 -11.97 35.75
N ALA A 941 33.54 -10.96 36.54
CA ALA A 941 34.25 -9.81 36.02
C ALA A 941 35.67 -10.25 35.60
N PRO A 942 36.22 -9.76 34.48
CA PRO A 942 37.60 -10.06 34.13
C PRO A 942 38.52 -9.50 35.22
N GLU A 943 39.34 -10.37 35.81
CA GLU A 943 40.37 -9.95 36.76
C GLU A 943 41.26 -8.92 36.09
N ARG A 944 41.50 -7.79 36.76
CA ARG A 944 42.43 -6.79 36.25
C ARG A 944 43.81 -7.41 36.23
N ALA A 945 44.42 -7.50 35.05
CA ALA A 945 45.82 -7.83 34.89
C ALA A 945 46.70 -6.72 35.53
N GLN A 946 46.86 -6.79 36.85
CA GLN A 946 47.85 -6.01 37.57
C GLN A 946 49.23 -6.63 37.31
N GLY A 947 50.22 -5.79 37.06
CA GLY A 947 51.55 -6.23 36.62
C GLY A 947 52.25 -7.10 37.66
N GLN A 948 53.00 -8.09 37.18
CA GLN A 948 53.81 -8.95 38.03
C GLN A 948 54.88 -8.13 38.77
N SER A 949 54.88 -8.21 40.10
CA SER A 949 56.05 -7.97 40.96
C SER A 949 55.86 -8.76 42.26
N PRO A 950 56.91 -9.41 42.80
CA PRO A 950 56.73 -10.50 43.76
C PRO A 950 56.40 -9.99 45.17
N ALA A 951 55.38 -10.58 45.80
CA ALA A 951 55.10 -10.40 47.21
C ALA A 951 55.94 -11.36 48.07
N VAL A 952 56.54 -10.85 49.14
CA VAL A 952 57.26 -11.65 50.16
C VAL A 952 56.26 -12.34 51.09
N VAL A 953 56.61 -13.53 51.58
CA VAL A 953 55.72 -14.41 52.36
C VAL A 953 55.46 -13.90 53.79
N SER A 954 54.20 -13.64 54.12
CA SER A 954 53.55 -13.90 55.43
C SER A 954 52.10 -13.37 55.41
N GLY A 955 51.11 -13.94 56.11
CA GLY A 955 51.08 -15.21 56.85
C GLY A 955 50.13 -15.14 58.06
N SER A 956 49.21 -16.12 58.20
CA SER A 956 48.27 -16.28 59.35
C SER A 956 47.13 -15.24 59.45
N SER A 957 45.93 -15.51 60.01
CA SER A 957 45.07 -16.71 60.04
C SER A 957 43.67 -16.34 60.60
N ARG A 958 42.74 -17.31 60.63
CA ARG A 958 41.37 -17.29 61.24
C ARG A 958 40.33 -16.44 60.47
N ALA A 959 39.11 -16.90 60.18
CA ALA A 959 38.09 -17.70 60.90
C ALA A 959 37.35 -16.90 61.99
N ALA A 960 36.01 -16.96 62.12
CA ALA A 960 34.95 -17.53 61.25
C ALA A 960 33.59 -16.94 61.67
N ASP A 961 32.54 -17.03 60.83
CA ASP A 961 31.24 -17.60 61.25
C ASP A 961 30.17 -17.67 60.13
N GLN A 962 29.20 -18.56 60.34
CA GLN A 962 27.88 -18.64 59.69
C GLN A 962 26.78 -18.51 60.78
N PRO A 963 25.48 -18.74 60.52
CA PRO A 963 24.63 -18.38 59.38
C PRO A 963 23.45 -17.49 59.84
N ARG A 964 22.55 -17.09 58.94
CA ARG A 964 21.09 -17.00 59.22
C ARG A 964 20.22 -16.80 57.98
N GLU A 965 19.59 -17.88 57.54
CA GLU A 965 18.21 -17.89 57.03
C GLU A 965 17.22 -17.97 58.22
N PRO A 966 15.88 -17.93 58.05
CA PRO A 966 15.09 -17.91 56.81
C PRO A 966 14.04 -16.77 56.74
N LEU A 967 13.28 -16.71 55.63
CA LEU A 967 11.80 -16.82 55.67
C LEU A 967 11.21 -16.90 54.24
N GLN A 968 10.26 -17.82 54.04
CA GLN A 968 9.48 -17.95 52.79
C GLN A 968 8.10 -17.32 52.94
N ALA A 969 7.58 -16.63 51.90
CA ALA A 969 6.12 -16.49 51.69
C ALA A 969 5.73 -16.02 50.26
N ILE A 970 5.13 -16.95 49.49
CA ILE A 970 3.83 -16.78 48.81
C ILE A 970 3.65 -15.72 47.69
N SER A 971 3.62 -16.26 46.45
CA SER A 971 2.60 -16.03 45.39
C SER A 971 2.44 -14.68 44.64
N SER A 972 2.90 -14.72 43.39
CA SER A 972 2.15 -14.43 42.15
C SER A 972 1.30 -13.15 42.00
N THR A 973 1.60 -12.39 40.95
CA THR A 973 0.56 -11.67 40.19
C THR A 973 0.90 -11.70 38.69
N ARG A 974 -0.07 -12.04 37.84
CA ARG A 974 0.07 -11.93 36.37
C ARG A 974 -0.18 -10.48 35.97
N LEU A 975 0.77 -9.84 35.29
CA LEU A 975 0.49 -8.59 34.57
C LEU A 975 0.01 -8.91 33.15
N ARG A 976 -1.05 -8.22 32.73
CA ARG A 976 -1.72 -8.42 31.43
C ARG A 976 -0.93 -7.74 30.32
N GLN A 977 -0.91 -8.34 29.14
CA GLN A 977 -0.45 -7.68 27.92
C GLN A 977 -1.57 -6.76 27.41
N SER A 978 -1.23 -5.52 27.04
CA SER A 978 -2.14 -4.63 26.34
C SER A 978 -2.14 -4.95 24.84
N PRO A 979 -3.30 -5.05 24.17
CA PRO A 979 -3.34 -5.18 22.72
C PRO A 979 -2.93 -3.85 22.07
N VAL A 980 -2.00 -3.92 21.12
CA VAL A 980 -1.63 -2.77 20.26
C VAL A 980 -2.59 -2.74 19.07
N ALA A 981 -3.12 -1.56 18.74
CA ALA A 981 -4.06 -1.38 17.63
C ALA A 981 -3.41 -1.73 16.27
N GLY A 982 -4.22 -2.25 15.34
CA GLY A 982 -3.75 -2.77 14.07
C GLY A 982 -3.28 -1.68 13.10
N VAL A 983 -2.15 -1.94 12.42
CA VAL A 983 -1.69 -1.14 11.28
C VAL A 983 -2.64 -1.37 10.09
N LYS A 984 -3.24 -0.31 9.55
CA LYS A 984 -4.02 -0.36 8.31
C LYS A 984 -3.13 -0.88 7.17
N ARG A 985 -3.62 -1.84 6.39
CA ARG A 985 -3.03 -2.23 5.10
C ARG A 985 -3.96 -1.74 3.99
N LYS A 986 -3.49 -0.85 3.09
CA LYS A 986 -4.17 -0.66 1.79
C LYS A 986 -4.17 -2.03 1.08
N LEU A 987 -5.31 -2.46 0.55
CA LEU A 987 -5.40 -3.51 -0.46
C LEU A 987 -5.63 -2.80 -1.80
N PRO A 988 -4.86 -3.10 -2.86
CA PRO A 988 -5.03 -2.40 -4.13
C PRO A 988 -6.38 -2.76 -4.78
N PRO A 989 -7.10 -1.80 -5.38
CA PRO A 989 -8.24 -2.10 -6.23
C PRO A 989 -7.80 -2.78 -7.53
N THR A 990 -8.75 -3.39 -8.25
CA THR A 990 -8.48 -3.91 -9.60
C THR A 990 -8.35 -2.73 -10.59
N GLU A 991 -7.12 -2.49 -11.09
CA GLU A 991 -6.64 -1.33 -11.90
C GLU A 991 -7.42 -0.96 -13.20
N ILE A 992 -8.61 -1.51 -13.45
CA ILE A 992 -9.32 -1.37 -14.73
C ILE A 992 -10.47 -0.35 -14.65
N ASP A 993 -11.09 -0.17 -13.47
CA ASP A 993 -12.30 0.65 -13.33
C ASP A 993 -12.05 2.10 -12.87
N ILE A 994 -10.82 2.41 -12.43
CA ILE A 994 -10.38 3.73 -11.95
C ILE A 994 -8.98 3.99 -12.50
N ILE A 995 -8.72 5.20 -12.99
CA ILE A 995 -7.37 5.69 -13.29
C ILE A 995 -7.11 6.85 -12.34
N ASP A 996 -6.16 6.70 -11.44
CA ASP A 996 -5.68 7.83 -10.66
C ASP A 996 -4.87 8.78 -11.57
N LEU A 997 -5.29 10.05 -11.58
CA LEU A 997 -4.68 11.17 -12.31
C LEU A 997 -4.25 12.30 -11.35
N THR A 998 -4.38 12.05 -10.04
CA THR A 998 -4.04 12.92 -8.92
C THR A 998 -2.69 12.54 -8.30
N GLY A 999 -2.41 11.24 -8.13
CA GLY A 999 -1.06 10.70 -7.91
C GLY A 999 -0.67 10.25 -6.50
N GLU A 1000 -1.62 9.75 -5.68
CA GLU A 1000 -1.39 9.23 -4.31
C GLU A 1000 -1.26 7.68 -4.19
#